data_AF-A0A0N0P826-F1
#
_entry.id   AF-A0A0N0P826-F1
#
_cell.length_a   1.000
_cell.length_b   1.000
_cell.length_c   1.000
_cell.angle_alpha   90.00
_cell.angle_beta   90.00
_cell.angle_gamma   90.00
#
_symmetry.space_group_name_H-M   'P 1'
#
loop_
_entity.id
_entity.type
_entity.pdbx_description
1 polymer ?
#
loop_
_entity_poly.entity_id
_entity_poly.type
_entity_poly.pdbx_seq_one_letter_code
_entity_poly.pdbx_strand_id
1 'polypeptide(L)'
;MEVAATPSDHPVPNVEEVQASFHKLIRCGHKLHTASLTAAQEQLLQVVREHTQALLHMETHGRPTSVTADGVGDESWRLVSFHAVYDNACKSIRDSIAGLRQLQHDPRETNADQVTCLLRCVETLVQALGWVLQPASPTPQTADIMSVLQHRLSELSAQATGGSFSDIASHSTRAGDTENNKSAAADWLNQANAALCDLACFATKTYPHGAWFANRNRRAVVRSRRVRHPSDVGDAPFQALVLASHSTEDDDVTLLSEAMLSVAQAYTRCLAAVRSTEVRPTELEALAEIFAPLNSAINELSSTCEDVINRREDDRPHAHAVLEACNIFTWLTSRHEPCVVVEEAFGSANTYLTKVAARGNMLLLQQEMGLAVDRPDLTKAMLTWASMLREALQRVMLMVIYRYPQHVPWGEMIETTMPRNPPPLPTEPRRGAHGGPQPVWRRSAAASASRTPVAPSAQGPEAVPHSHPVPPPASSLPPPPPPPPAAAEVNATAPFPAPTAPNASPVATSMSVAFDSATSTWTVQHYRQPLLSAVSGEEQEPVYVVLPEEEVQWNHSVHILHCFNAYVTVPKKVKGVTVQHCQHTKLQLAGAIGPVRVSDSERQEMLIEASAPSVYAKRVTGLVLHLAGSHETEIITALTTDVNVNVVVKMADGDQEVRELALPAQFISTVGDGDALHTREVTYSG
;
A
#
# COMPACT_ATOMS: atom_id res chain seq x y z
N MET A 1 40.29 -29.94 23.43
CA MET A 1 39.47 -29.72 22.23
C MET A 1 38.10 -30.29 22.53
N GLU A 2 37.16 -29.43 22.93
CA GLU A 2 35.75 -29.79 22.91
C GLU A 2 35.21 -29.56 21.49
N VAL A 3 34.23 -30.35 21.08
CA VAL A 3 33.57 -30.20 19.78
C VAL A 3 32.47 -29.16 19.94
N ALA A 4 32.61 -28.02 19.27
CA ALA A 4 31.58 -26.97 19.28
C ALA A 4 30.28 -27.51 18.69
N ALA A 5 29.15 -27.26 19.37
CA ALA A 5 27.83 -27.66 18.90
C ALA A 5 27.47 -26.97 17.57
N THR A 6 26.67 -27.64 16.74
CA THR A 6 26.20 -27.08 15.47
C THR A 6 25.17 -25.95 15.71
N PRO A 7 25.16 -24.86 14.92
CA PRO A 7 24.30 -23.69 15.17
C PRO A 7 22.78 -23.89 15.07
N SER A 8 22.31 -25.14 14.88
CA SER A 8 20.90 -25.49 14.71
C SER A 8 20.09 -25.43 16.00
N ASP A 9 20.70 -25.73 17.14
CA ASP A 9 19.98 -26.19 18.34
C ASP A 9 19.74 -25.08 19.38
N HIS A 10 20.23 -23.86 19.12
CA HIS A 10 19.94 -22.70 19.97
C HIS A 10 18.54 -22.13 19.70
N PRO A 11 17.80 -21.72 20.76
CA PRO A 11 16.49 -21.09 20.62
C PRO A 11 16.57 -19.81 19.80
N VAL A 12 15.45 -19.37 19.25
CA VAL A 12 15.38 -18.12 18.48
C VAL A 12 15.41 -16.96 19.47
N PRO A 13 16.40 -16.04 19.42
CA PRO A 13 16.39 -14.87 20.28
C PRO A 13 15.22 -13.97 19.90
N ASN A 14 14.45 -13.52 20.88
CA ASN A 14 13.34 -12.60 20.68
C ASN A 14 13.84 -11.13 20.55
N VAL A 15 12.94 -10.19 20.25
CA VAL A 15 13.29 -8.77 20.03
C VAL A 15 13.97 -8.15 21.25
N GLU A 16 13.50 -8.46 22.46
CA GLU A 16 14.09 -7.97 23.72
C GLU A 16 15.47 -8.58 23.99
N GLU A 17 15.67 -9.85 23.64
CA GLU A 17 16.97 -10.54 23.76
C GLU A 17 18.00 -9.97 22.77
N VAL A 18 17.61 -9.72 21.51
CA VAL A 18 18.46 -9.01 20.54
C VAL A 18 18.79 -7.61 21.06
N GLN A 19 17.80 -6.86 21.55
CA GLN A 19 18.00 -5.53 22.12
C GLN A 19 18.91 -5.56 23.37
N ALA A 20 18.81 -6.60 24.21
CA ALA A 20 19.66 -6.81 25.37
C ALA A 20 21.11 -7.14 24.98
N SER A 21 21.33 -7.96 23.93
CA SER A 21 22.66 -8.22 23.37
C SER A 21 23.33 -6.93 22.85
N PHE A 22 22.59 -6.06 22.15
CA PHE A 22 23.10 -4.74 21.75
C PHE A 22 23.35 -3.81 22.95
N HIS A 23 22.45 -3.73 23.94
CA HIS A 23 22.69 -2.95 25.17
C HIS A 23 23.91 -3.44 25.98
N LYS A 24 24.17 -4.75 26.00
CA LYS A 24 25.35 -5.35 26.63
C LYS A 24 26.64 -4.95 25.92
N LEU A 25 26.64 -4.98 24.58
CA LEU A 25 27.74 -4.50 23.74
C LEU A 25 28.09 -3.02 24.05
N ILE A 26 27.08 -2.15 24.13
CA ILE A 26 27.25 -0.72 24.44
C ILE A 26 27.83 -0.53 25.86
N ARG A 27 27.33 -1.27 26.86
CA ARG A 27 27.85 -1.21 28.24
C ARG A 27 29.32 -1.63 28.34
N CYS A 28 29.78 -2.55 27.49
CA CYS A 28 31.22 -2.84 27.36
C CYS A 28 31.97 -1.77 26.55
N GLY A 29 31.31 -1.13 25.59
CA GLY A 29 31.86 -0.05 24.76
C GLY A 29 32.37 1.15 25.55
N HIS A 30 31.62 1.60 26.57
CA HIS A 30 32.02 2.73 27.43
C HIS A 30 33.36 2.54 28.17
N LYS A 31 33.88 1.31 28.29
CA LYS A 31 35.21 1.05 28.88
C LYS A 31 36.37 1.43 27.96
N LEU A 32 36.12 1.56 26.66
CA LEU A 32 37.11 1.97 25.66
C LEU A 32 37.08 3.49 25.53
N HIS A 33 37.80 4.19 26.41
CA HIS A 33 37.82 5.67 26.53
C HIS A 33 38.41 6.38 25.29
N THR A 34 37.60 6.46 24.23
CA THR A 34 37.87 7.28 23.03
C THR A 34 36.55 7.90 22.56
N ALA A 35 36.46 9.23 22.57
CA ALA A 35 35.21 9.95 22.27
C ALA A 35 34.65 9.61 20.87
N SER A 36 35.53 9.37 19.90
CA SER A 36 35.18 8.92 18.54
C SER A 36 34.45 7.57 18.52
N LEU A 37 34.79 6.65 19.44
CA LEU A 37 34.12 5.36 19.57
C LEU A 37 32.74 5.52 20.22
N THR A 38 32.61 6.40 21.23
CA THR A 38 31.31 6.74 21.83
C THR A 38 30.36 7.33 20.79
N ALA A 39 30.83 8.30 19.99
CA ALA A 39 30.03 8.88 18.91
C ALA A 39 29.61 7.85 17.84
N ALA A 40 30.51 6.93 17.45
CA ALA A 40 30.18 5.84 16.53
C ALA A 40 29.19 4.83 17.14
N GLN A 41 29.28 4.56 18.44
CA GLN A 41 28.32 3.72 19.17
C GLN A 41 26.95 4.38 19.29
N GLU A 42 26.88 5.70 19.50
CA GLU A 42 25.64 6.49 19.52
C GLU A 42 24.96 6.54 18.14
N GLN A 43 25.73 6.69 17.06
CA GLN A 43 25.20 6.59 15.69
C GLN A 43 24.66 5.18 15.39
N LEU A 44 25.39 4.12 15.74
CA LEU A 44 24.91 2.75 15.56
C LEU A 44 23.66 2.48 16.42
N LEU A 45 23.60 3.02 17.64
CA LEU A 45 22.43 2.99 18.52
C LEU A 45 21.20 3.62 17.88
N GLN A 46 21.38 4.77 17.21
CA GLN A 46 20.29 5.48 16.54
C GLN A 46 19.76 4.66 15.35
N VAL A 47 20.65 4.13 14.50
CA VAL A 47 20.27 3.25 13.38
C VAL A 47 19.55 1.99 13.86
N VAL A 48 20.01 1.36 14.94
CA VAL A 48 19.33 0.18 15.53
C VAL A 48 17.98 0.56 16.14
N ARG A 49 17.86 1.71 16.82
CA ARG A 49 16.57 2.21 17.33
C ARG A 49 15.58 2.49 16.21
N GLU A 50 16.01 3.16 15.15
CA GLU A 50 15.18 3.44 13.97
C GLU A 50 14.78 2.16 13.24
N HIS A 51 15.68 1.17 13.14
CA HIS A 51 15.38 -0.13 12.55
C HIS A 51 14.39 -0.95 13.40
N THR A 52 14.58 -1.01 14.73
CA THR A 52 13.63 -1.67 15.64
C THR A 52 12.28 -0.96 15.64
N GLN A 53 12.24 0.37 15.64
CA GLN A 53 10.99 1.14 15.51
C GLN A 53 10.30 0.91 14.16
N ALA A 54 11.05 0.81 13.06
CA ALA A 54 10.50 0.47 11.75
C ALA A 54 9.96 -0.97 11.68
N LEU A 55 10.65 -1.94 12.29
CA LEU A 55 10.15 -3.31 12.45
C LEU A 55 8.86 -3.33 13.27
N LEU A 56 8.85 -2.69 14.45
CA LEU A 56 7.68 -2.58 15.32
C LEU A 56 6.51 -1.88 14.60
N HIS A 57 6.78 -0.85 13.80
CA HIS A 57 5.77 -0.14 13.01
C HIS A 57 5.20 -1.04 11.90
N MET A 58 6.03 -1.76 11.14
CA MET A 58 5.56 -2.73 10.13
C MET A 58 4.79 -3.91 10.73
N GLU A 59 5.18 -4.35 11.93
CA GLU A 59 4.51 -5.40 12.70
C GLU A 59 3.15 -4.95 13.24
N THR A 60 3.04 -3.71 13.72
CA THR A 60 1.79 -3.14 14.26
C THR A 60 0.84 -2.57 13.21
N HIS A 61 1.32 -2.20 12.01
CA HIS A 61 0.51 -1.52 10.98
C HIS A 61 0.29 -2.34 9.69
N GLY A 62 1.02 -3.45 9.49
CA GLY A 62 0.88 -4.31 8.30
C GLY A 62 1.51 -3.74 7.02
N ARG A 63 1.43 -4.51 5.92
CA ARG A 63 2.06 -4.13 4.64
C ARG A 63 1.19 -3.20 3.80
N PRO A 64 1.81 -2.28 3.01
CA PRO A 64 1.12 -1.64 1.89
C PRO A 64 0.75 -2.67 0.80
N THR A 65 -0.39 -2.43 0.15
CA THR A 65 -0.89 -3.18 -1.00
C THR A 65 -0.20 -2.76 -2.31
N SER A 66 -0.42 -3.51 -3.40
CA SER A 66 0.47 -3.54 -4.57
C SER A 66 0.01 -2.73 -5.79
N VAL A 67 0.93 -1.96 -6.39
CA VAL A 67 0.79 -1.41 -7.76
C VAL A 67 0.80 -2.49 -8.84
N THR A 68 0.01 -2.28 -9.90
CA THR A 68 0.18 -2.89 -11.23
C THR A 68 0.70 -1.81 -12.19
N ALA A 69 1.93 -1.89 -12.69
CA ALA A 69 2.39 -2.77 -13.78
C ALA A 69 2.16 -2.22 -15.20
N ASP A 70 2.63 -0.99 -15.47
CA ASP A 70 3.71 -0.76 -16.46
C ASP A 70 4.26 0.68 -16.35
N GLY A 71 5.59 0.86 -16.45
CA GLY A 71 6.20 2.15 -16.86
C GLY A 71 6.58 3.24 -15.82
N VAL A 72 7.46 2.93 -14.85
CA VAL A 72 8.36 3.89 -14.15
C VAL A 72 7.73 4.99 -13.25
N GLY A 73 7.90 4.83 -11.93
CA GLY A 73 7.84 5.91 -10.92
C GLY A 73 6.49 6.12 -10.21
N ASP A 74 6.42 6.37 -8.90
CA ASP A 74 7.44 6.23 -7.87
C ASP A 74 6.82 5.94 -6.48
N GLU A 75 6.60 4.67 -6.13
CA GLU A 75 6.40 4.23 -4.74
C GLU A 75 7.73 3.93 -4.02
N SER A 76 8.85 4.06 -4.72
CA SER A 76 10.17 3.77 -4.17
C SER A 76 10.53 4.73 -3.04
N TRP A 77 10.07 5.98 -3.06
CA TRP A 77 10.57 7.04 -2.17
C TRP A 77 10.55 6.72 -0.67
N ARG A 78 9.60 5.93 -0.14
CA ARG A 78 9.58 5.55 1.29
C ARG A 78 10.59 4.47 1.67
N LEU A 79 11.02 3.66 0.71
CA LEU A 79 11.98 2.57 0.92
C LEU A 79 13.37 2.96 0.41
N VAL A 80 13.45 3.85 -0.58
CA VAL A 80 14.66 4.51 -1.08
C VAL A 80 15.11 5.63 -0.15
N SER A 81 14.20 6.33 0.57
CA SER A 81 14.63 7.23 1.65
C SER A 81 15.25 6.46 2.81
N PHE A 82 14.64 5.34 3.22
CA PHE A 82 15.24 4.43 4.21
C PHE A 82 16.58 3.88 3.70
N HIS A 83 16.65 3.43 2.45
CA HIS A 83 17.89 2.97 1.82
C HIS A 83 18.97 4.07 1.80
N ALA A 84 18.64 5.30 1.42
CA ALA A 84 19.58 6.42 1.39
C ALA A 84 20.01 6.88 2.80
N VAL A 85 19.12 6.88 3.80
CA VAL A 85 19.48 7.13 5.21
C VAL A 85 20.43 6.04 5.70
N TYR A 86 20.16 4.78 5.36
CA TYR A 86 20.93 3.61 5.76
C TYR A 86 22.29 3.51 5.07
N ASP A 87 22.37 3.78 3.76
CA ASP A 87 23.62 3.84 3.00
C ASP A 87 24.46 5.05 3.42
N ASN A 88 23.83 6.18 3.80
CA ASN A 88 24.53 7.32 4.39
C ASN A 88 24.98 7.05 5.84
N ALA A 89 24.24 6.29 6.64
CA ALA A 89 24.72 5.84 7.95
C ALA A 89 25.88 4.85 7.80
N CYS A 90 25.74 3.86 6.92
CA CYS A 90 26.81 2.94 6.53
C CYS A 90 28.00 3.66 5.90
N LYS A 91 27.80 4.81 5.23
CA LYS A 91 28.86 5.69 4.73
C LYS A 91 29.51 6.48 5.85
N SER A 92 28.76 7.15 6.73
CA SER A 92 29.28 7.84 7.93
C SER A 92 30.12 6.90 8.80
N ILE A 93 29.67 5.65 8.94
CA ILE A 93 30.42 4.58 9.60
C ILE A 93 31.70 4.20 8.82
N ARG A 94 31.66 4.09 7.48
CA ARG A 94 32.85 3.85 6.63
C ARG A 94 33.83 5.03 6.58
N ASP A 95 33.34 6.26 6.69
CA ASP A 95 34.14 7.48 6.69
C ASP A 95 34.77 7.70 8.08
N SER A 96 34.04 7.37 9.16
CA SER A 96 34.59 7.24 10.52
C SER A 96 35.64 6.12 10.59
N ILE A 97 35.40 5.00 9.89
CA ILE A 97 36.40 3.94 9.71
C ILE A 97 37.65 4.49 9.00
N ALA A 98 37.49 5.29 7.95
CA ALA A 98 38.60 5.87 7.21
C ALA A 98 39.39 6.90 8.03
N GLY A 99 38.72 7.74 8.84
CA GLY A 99 39.38 8.65 9.79
C GLY A 99 40.19 7.92 10.85
N LEU A 100 39.68 6.80 11.37
CA LEU A 100 40.43 5.91 12.27
C LEU A 100 41.63 5.23 11.57
N ARG A 101 41.53 4.91 10.27
CA ARG A 101 42.69 4.46 9.45
C ARG A 101 43.71 5.57 9.20
N GLN A 102 43.31 6.84 9.21
CA GLN A 102 44.23 7.98 9.11
C GLN A 102 44.94 8.25 10.44
N LEU A 103 44.24 8.16 11.58
CA LEU A 103 44.84 8.19 12.92
C LEU A 103 45.85 7.04 13.14
N GLN A 104 45.67 5.91 12.46
CA GLN A 104 46.60 4.79 12.41
C GLN A 104 47.93 5.11 11.71
N HIS A 105 48.04 6.25 11.02
CA HIS A 105 49.27 6.74 10.39
C HIS A 105 50.01 7.82 11.19
N ASP A 106 49.50 8.26 12.35
CA ASP A 106 50.33 8.95 13.34
C ASP A 106 51.02 7.90 14.24
N PRO A 107 52.33 7.64 14.10
CA PRO A 107 52.98 6.44 14.61
C PRO A 107 53.28 6.48 16.12
N ARG A 108 52.65 7.40 16.88
CA ARG A 108 53.08 7.70 18.26
C ARG A 108 52.33 6.98 19.37
N GLU A 109 51.04 6.62 19.23
CA GLU A 109 50.31 6.06 20.38
C GLU A 109 49.14 5.09 20.09
N THR A 110 48.70 4.88 18.85
CA THR A 110 47.60 3.91 18.58
C THR A 110 48.10 2.49 18.30
N ASN A 111 47.53 1.50 19.01
CA ASN A 111 47.84 0.08 18.86
C ASN A 111 47.17 -0.47 17.58
N ALA A 112 47.83 -0.23 16.43
CA ALA A 112 47.30 -0.32 15.07
C ALA A 112 46.47 -1.58 14.73
N ASP A 113 46.84 -2.76 15.25
CA ASP A 113 46.12 -4.01 14.96
C ASP A 113 44.69 -4.02 15.51
N GLN A 114 44.44 -3.36 16.66
CA GLN A 114 43.10 -3.31 17.27
C GLN A 114 42.19 -2.32 16.60
N VAL A 115 42.74 -1.19 16.17
CA VAL A 115 42.07 -0.28 15.25
C VAL A 115 41.71 -1.08 13.98
N THR A 116 42.68 -1.70 13.32
CA THR A 116 42.43 -2.56 12.13
C THR A 116 41.32 -3.59 12.34
N CYS A 117 41.32 -4.31 13.47
CA CYS A 117 40.35 -5.37 13.74
C CYS A 117 38.93 -4.81 14.00
N LEU A 118 38.82 -3.74 14.80
CA LEU A 118 37.55 -3.03 15.04
C LEU A 118 36.92 -2.57 13.73
N LEU A 119 37.72 -1.91 12.90
CA LEU A 119 37.32 -1.39 11.61
C LEU A 119 36.86 -2.50 10.66
N ARG A 120 37.54 -3.66 10.68
CA ARG A 120 37.20 -4.81 9.84
C ARG A 120 35.90 -5.49 10.25
N CYS A 121 35.60 -5.54 11.56
CA CYS A 121 34.31 -6.03 12.04
C CYS A 121 33.16 -5.08 11.69
N VAL A 122 33.36 -3.76 11.84
CA VAL A 122 32.34 -2.76 11.47
C VAL A 122 32.17 -2.67 9.94
N GLU A 123 33.24 -2.87 9.17
CA GLU A 123 33.17 -3.01 7.70
C GLU A 123 32.42 -4.28 7.29
N THR A 124 32.63 -5.42 7.97
CA THR A 124 31.87 -6.66 7.76
C THR A 124 30.40 -6.49 8.12
N LEU A 125 30.10 -5.76 9.21
CA LEU A 125 28.76 -5.39 9.64
C LEU A 125 28.05 -4.60 8.53
N VAL A 126 28.66 -3.52 8.05
CA VAL A 126 28.15 -2.71 6.92
C VAL A 126 27.97 -3.54 5.63
N GLN A 127 28.89 -4.46 5.33
CA GLN A 127 28.77 -5.33 4.14
C GLN A 127 27.61 -6.32 4.24
N ALA A 128 27.39 -6.94 5.41
CA ALA A 128 26.27 -7.84 5.65
C ALA A 128 24.92 -7.10 5.55
N LEU A 129 24.84 -5.90 6.12
CA LEU A 129 23.68 -5.02 6.02
C LEU A 129 23.41 -4.55 4.58
N GLY A 130 24.44 -4.17 3.83
CA GLY A 130 24.31 -3.76 2.42
C GLY A 130 23.93 -4.91 1.47
N TRP A 131 24.35 -6.14 1.75
CA TRP A 131 24.00 -7.33 0.96
C TRP A 131 22.49 -7.64 0.95
N VAL A 132 21.76 -7.19 1.97
CA VAL A 132 20.30 -7.37 2.08
C VAL A 132 19.52 -6.45 1.12
N LEU A 133 20.15 -5.41 0.56
CA LEU A 133 19.43 -4.22 0.07
C LEU A 133 19.76 -3.71 -1.35
N GLN A 134 20.59 -4.34 -2.18
CA GLN A 134 20.97 -3.77 -3.50
C GLN A 134 19.99 -4.03 -4.66
N PRO A 135 19.50 -2.97 -5.36
CA PRO A 135 19.02 -3.02 -6.75
C PRO A 135 20.03 -2.39 -7.74
N ALA A 136 19.73 -2.43 -9.05
CA ALA A 136 20.66 -2.00 -10.10
C ALA A 136 20.31 -0.62 -10.73
N SER A 137 21.28 0.31 -10.66
CA SER A 137 21.38 1.62 -11.35
C SER A 137 20.39 2.77 -10.95
N PRO A 138 20.90 4.00 -10.73
CA PRO A 138 20.09 5.22 -10.50
C PRO A 138 20.00 6.14 -11.74
N THR A 139 19.22 7.22 -11.64
CA THR A 139 18.90 8.18 -12.73
C THR A 139 19.34 9.63 -12.42
N PRO A 140 19.40 10.55 -13.42
CA PRO A 140 20.09 11.84 -13.27
C PRO A 140 19.57 12.79 -12.17
N GLN A 141 18.25 12.86 -11.94
CA GLN A 141 17.66 13.77 -10.94
C GLN A 141 18.13 13.52 -9.50
N THR A 142 18.70 12.35 -9.21
CA THR A 142 19.29 12.05 -7.89
C THR A 142 20.58 12.85 -7.64
N ALA A 143 21.28 13.32 -8.67
CA ALA A 143 22.57 14.01 -8.53
C ALA A 143 22.45 15.39 -7.87
N ASP A 144 21.50 16.22 -8.30
CA ASP A 144 21.38 17.61 -7.85
C ASP A 144 20.94 17.70 -6.38
N ILE A 145 20.02 16.82 -5.95
CA ILE A 145 19.56 16.74 -4.55
C ILE A 145 20.71 16.24 -3.65
N MET A 146 21.50 15.27 -4.12
CA MET A 146 22.68 14.80 -3.41
C MET A 146 23.76 15.88 -3.28
N SER A 147 23.92 16.77 -4.26
CA SER A 147 24.86 17.90 -4.20
C SER A 147 24.55 18.83 -3.02
N VAL A 148 23.29 19.21 -2.84
CA VAL A 148 22.86 20.12 -1.74
C VAL A 148 23.06 19.48 -0.36
N LEU A 149 22.76 18.19 -0.22
CA LEU A 149 22.99 17.45 1.02
C LEU A 149 24.48 17.23 1.31
N GLN A 150 25.28 16.97 0.27
CA GLN A 150 26.73 16.80 0.41
C GLN A 150 27.43 18.11 0.78
N HIS A 151 26.92 19.27 0.34
CA HIS A 151 27.38 20.58 0.82
C HIS A 151 27.15 20.72 2.33
N ARG A 152 25.93 20.53 2.83
CA ARG A 152 25.61 20.64 4.26
C ARG A 152 26.36 19.63 5.12
N LEU A 153 26.56 18.41 4.64
CA LEU A 153 27.40 17.42 5.34
C LEU A 153 28.88 17.81 5.34
N SER A 154 29.37 18.50 4.30
CA SER A 154 30.73 19.06 4.31
C SER A 154 30.88 20.25 5.27
N GLU A 155 29.86 21.10 5.43
CA GLU A 155 29.85 22.18 6.43
C GLU A 155 29.83 21.62 7.86
N LEU A 156 29.03 20.60 8.14
CA LEU A 156 29.00 19.92 9.44
C LEU A 156 30.32 19.16 9.72
N SER A 157 30.93 18.56 8.70
CA SER A 157 32.26 17.95 8.80
C SER A 157 33.36 18.99 9.05
N ALA A 158 33.28 20.16 8.40
CA ALA A 158 34.17 21.31 8.64
C ALA A 158 33.99 21.90 10.04
N GLN A 159 32.78 21.91 10.60
CA GLN A 159 32.53 22.30 12.00
C GLN A 159 33.10 21.27 12.99
N ALA A 160 32.97 19.97 12.70
CA ALA A 160 33.54 18.89 13.52
C ALA A 160 35.09 18.84 13.47
N THR A 161 35.72 19.33 12.40
CA THR A 161 37.19 19.37 12.23
C THR A 161 37.81 20.74 12.50
N GLY A 162 37.01 21.81 12.50
CA GLY A 162 37.46 23.19 12.75
C GLY A 162 37.49 23.62 14.22
N GLY A 163 36.98 22.79 15.15
CA GLY A 163 37.19 22.99 16.58
C GLY A 163 38.66 22.76 16.96
N SER A 164 39.29 23.71 17.66
CA SER A 164 40.72 23.62 18.00
C SER A 164 41.02 22.46 18.94
N PHE A 165 41.50 21.34 18.39
CA PHE A 165 41.86 20.12 19.13
C PHE A 165 43.16 20.21 19.94
N SER A 166 43.76 21.39 20.05
CA SER A 166 45.04 21.65 20.74
C SER A 166 45.06 21.26 22.22
N ASP A 167 43.92 21.35 22.90
CA ASP A 167 43.87 21.44 24.36
C ASP A 167 43.57 20.10 25.06
N ILE A 168 43.35 19.01 24.31
CA ILE A 168 42.99 17.68 24.85
C ILE A 168 44.21 16.73 24.88
N ALA A 169 45.24 16.98 24.09
CA ALA A 169 46.40 16.08 23.94
C ALA A 169 47.39 16.07 25.13
N SER A 170 47.15 16.85 26.18
CA SER A 170 48.10 17.04 27.30
C SER A 170 47.90 16.11 28.50
N HIS A 171 46.82 15.29 28.54
CA HIS A 171 46.36 14.62 29.77
C HIS A 171 46.01 13.12 29.64
N SER A 172 46.82 12.31 28.94
CA SER A 172 46.91 10.88 29.25
C SER A 172 48.20 10.21 28.77
N THR A 173 49.20 10.07 29.64
CA THR A 173 50.39 9.25 29.38
C THR A 173 50.66 8.32 30.56
N ARG A 174 49.99 7.16 30.60
CA ARG A 174 50.22 6.11 31.60
C ARG A 174 50.27 4.72 30.95
N ALA A 175 51.47 4.22 30.72
CA ALA A 175 51.72 3.04 29.88
C ALA A 175 51.07 1.70 30.35
N GLY A 176 50.60 1.64 31.60
CA GLY A 176 50.00 0.43 32.18
C GLY A 176 48.59 0.09 31.66
N ASP A 177 47.84 1.06 31.13
CA ASP A 177 46.44 0.83 30.73
C ASP A 177 46.32 0.09 29.37
N THR A 178 47.44 -0.13 28.68
CA THR A 178 47.48 -0.73 27.34
C THR A 178 46.93 -2.16 27.30
N GLU A 179 47.38 -3.08 28.17
CA GLU A 179 46.90 -4.48 28.16
C GLU A 179 45.43 -4.63 28.57
N ASN A 180 44.94 -3.87 29.54
CA ASN A 180 43.53 -3.86 29.92
C ASN A 180 42.65 -3.40 28.75
N ASN A 181 43.07 -2.37 28.03
CA ASN A 181 42.40 -1.94 26.80
C ASN A 181 42.48 -3.01 25.70
N LYS A 182 43.54 -3.82 25.64
CA LYS A 182 43.63 -4.94 24.68
C LYS A 182 42.59 -6.02 24.97
N SER A 183 42.37 -6.40 26.23
CA SER A 183 41.30 -7.34 26.59
C SER A 183 39.92 -6.74 26.30
N ALA A 184 39.66 -5.52 26.77
CA ALA A 184 38.37 -4.86 26.61
C ALA A 184 37.95 -4.72 25.13
N ALA A 185 38.89 -4.47 24.22
CA ALA A 185 38.63 -4.42 22.78
C ALA A 185 38.27 -5.81 22.20
N ALA A 186 38.95 -6.88 22.63
CA ALA A 186 38.62 -8.24 22.22
C ALA A 186 37.25 -8.70 22.78
N ASP A 187 36.99 -8.41 24.05
CA ASP A 187 35.72 -8.71 24.72
C ASP A 187 34.54 -7.97 24.05
N TRP A 188 34.75 -6.71 23.62
CA TRP A 188 33.77 -5.94 22.86
C TRP A 188 33.50 -6.56 21.48
N LEU A 189 34.55 -6.95 20.75
CA LEU A 189 34.42 -7.58 19.42
C LEU A 189 33.68 -8.92 19.47
N ASN A 190 33.95 -9.74 20.49
CA ASN A 190 33.24 -11.00 20.71
C ASN A 190 31.73 -10.76 20.99
N GLN A 191 31.40 -9.71 21.74
CA GLN A 191 30.01 -9.31 21.99
C GLN A 191 29.33 -8.72 20.75
N ALA A 192 30.06 -8.00 19.89
CA ALA A 192 29.52 -7.48 18.64
C ALA A 192 29.14 -8.64 17.70
N ASN A 193 30.02 -9.63 17.59
CA ASN A 193 29.77 -10.82 16.78
C ASN A 193 28.59 -11.66 17.33
N ALA A 194 28.42 -11.74 18.65
CA ALA A 194 27.26 -12.38 19.27
C ALA A 194 25.95 -11.65 18.93
N ALA A 195 25.87 -10.33 19.17
CA ALA A 195 24.67 -9.54 18.88
C ALA A 195 24.28 -9.55 17.39
N LEU A 196 25.25 -9.65 16.48
CA LEU A 196 25.01 -9.83 15.05
C LEU A 196 24.53 -11.24 14.70
N CYS A 197 25.05 -12.28 15.34
CA CYS A 197 24.51 -13.64 15.21
C CYS A 197 23.06 -13.70 15.71
N ASP A 198 22.74 -13.02 16.82
CA ASP A 198 21.38 -12.96 17.37
C ASP A 198 20.42 -12.27 16.39
N LEU A 199 20.79 -11.09 15.89
CA LEU A 199 20.00 -10.33 14.90
C LEU A 199 19.83 -11.10 13.58
N ALA A 200 20.89 -11.76 13.08
CA ALA A 200 20.81 -12.58 11.87
C ALA A 200 19.95 -13.83 12.07
N CYS A 201 20.04 -14.47 13.24
CA CYS A 201 19.21 -15.61 13.62
C CYS A 201 17.73 -15.19 13.71
N PHE A 202 17.43 -14.06 14.38
CA PHE A 202 16.10 -13.48 14.42
C PHE A 202 15.57 -13.15 13.02
N ALA A 203 16.29 -12.35 12.22
CA ALA A 203 15.84 -11.96 10.87
C ALA A 203 15.58 -13.18 9.97
N THR A 204 16.45 -14.20 10.01
CA THR A 204 16.35 -15.40 9.18
C THR A 204 15.21 -16.33 9.63
N LYS A 205 14.93 -16.44 10.94
CA LYS A 205 13.90 -17.34 11.48
C LYS A 205 12.51 -16.67 11.58
N THR A 206 12.45 -15.36 11.83
CA THR A 206 11.20 -14.57 11.93
C THR A 206 10.68 -14.14 10.55
N TYR A 207 11.56 -13.83 9.60
CA TYR A 207 11.19 -13.41 8.24
C TYR A 207 11.76 -14.32 7.13
N PRO A 208 11.56 -15.65 7.19
CA PRO A 208 12.26 -16.61 6.32
C PRO A 208 11.97 -16.45 4.82
N HIS A 209 10.90 -15.76 4.44
CA HIS A 209 10.49 -15.49 3.06
C HIS A 209 10.22 -13.99 2.87
N GLY A 210 11.29 -13.19 2.85
CA GLY A 210 11.26 -11.71 2.87
C GLY A 210 10.36 -11.04 1.83
N ALA A 211 9.74 -9.92 2.23
CA ALA A 211 8.65 -9.24 1.53
C ALA A 211 8.95 -8.78 0.09
N TRP A 212 10.21 -8.44 -0.19
CA TRP A 212 10.62 -7.50 -1.24
C TRP A 212 10.41 -7.99 -2.68
N PHE A 213 10.08 -9.27 -2.88
CA PHE A 213 9.94 -9.89 -4.21
C PHE A 213 8.49 -10.25 -4.59
N ALA A 214 7.51 -9.92 -3.75
CA ALA A 214 6.11 -10.36 -3.90
C ALA A 214 5.50 -10.03 -5.28
N ASN A 215 5.75 -8.83 -5.82
CA ASN A 215 5.05 -8.37 -7.02
C ASN A 215 5.57 -9.00 -8.33
N ARG A 216 6.77 -9.60 -8.35
CA ARG A 216 7.26 -10.37 -9.52
C ARG A 216 6.61 -11.76 -9.62
N ASN A 217 5.84 -12.15 -8.61
CA ASN A 217 5.46 -13.55 -8.41
C ASN A 217 4.14 -13.95 -9.09
N ARG A 218 3.32 -13.05 -9.66
CA ARG A 218 2.06 -13.45 -10.35
C ARG A 218 2.26 -14.46 -11.51
N ARG A 219 3.46 -14.49 -12.14
CA ARG A 219 3.87 -15.52 -13.13
C ARG A 219 4.74 -16.66 -12.56
N ALA A 220 5.15 -16.59 -11.30
CA ALA A 220 5.98 -17.59 -10.62
C ALA A 220 5.27 -18.29 -9.44
N VAL A 221 4.07 -17.86 -9.04
CA VAL A 221 3.10 -18.62 -8.24
C VAL A 221 2.66 -19.89 -8.98
N VAL A 222 2.54 -19.81 -10.31
CA VAL A 222 2.40 -20.97 -11.21
C VAL A 222 3.58 -21.97 -11.08
N ARG A 223 4.72 -21.54 -10.53
CA ARG A 223 5.93 -22.36 -10.28
C ARG A 223 6.18 -22.65 -8.79
N SER A 224 5.56 -21.94 -7.85
CA SER A 224 5.86 -22.02 -6.41
C SER A 224 4.89 -22.88 -5.60
N ARG A 225 4.43 -24.01 -6.17
CA ARG A 225 3.60 -25.05 -5.51
C ARG A 225 4.37 -25.83 -4.40
N ARG A 226 5.03 -25.12 -3.48
CA ARG A 226 5.92 -25.70 -2.44
C ARG A 226 5.88 -25.04 -1.07
N VAL A 227 5.32 -23.83 -0.94
CA VAL A 227 4.91 -23.34 0.37
C VAL A 227 3.68 -24.16 0.79
N ARG A 228 3.60 -24.60 2.05
CA ARG A 228 2.36 -25.18 2.55
C ARG A 228 1.30 -24.08 2.57
N HIS A 229 0.31 -24.18 1.69
CA HIS A 229 -0.90 -23.35 1.78
C HIS A 229 -1.49 -23.49 3.18
N PRO A 230 -2.16 -22.45 3.72
CA PRO A 230 -2.90 -22.61 4.96
C PRO A 230 -3.84 -23.80 4.83
N SER A 231 -3.83 -24.67 5.85
CA SER A 231 -4.88 -25.66 6.02
C SER A 231 -6.23 -24.95 6.13
N ASP A 232 -7.31 -25.69 5.97
CA ASP A 232 -8.63 -25.15 6.27
C ASP A 232 -8.63 -24.62 7.70
N VAL A 233 -9.18 -23.41 7.89
CA VAL A 233 -9.05 -22.64 9.15
C VAL A 233 -9.61 -23.41 10.35
N GLY A 234 -10.61 -24.27 10.09
CA GLY A 234 -11.32 -25.05 11.08
C GLY A 234 -12.12 -24.15 12.03
N ASP A 235 -12.59 -24.75 13.11
CA ASP A 235 -13.29 -24.08 14.19
C ASP A 235 -12.37 -23.68 15.34
N ALA A 236 -11.15 -24.22 15.42
CA ALA A 236 -10.20 -23.96 16.51
C ALA A 236 -9.92 -22.47 16.83
N PRO A 237 -9.81 -21.52 15.86
CA PRO A 237 -9.69 -20.09 16.18
C PRO A 237 -10.94 -19.52 16.86
N PHE A 238 -12.12 -20.05 16.54
CA PHE A 238 -13.40 -19.64 17.11
C PHE A 238 -13.66 -20.34 18.46
N GLN A 239 -13.18 -21.58 18.66
CA GLN A 239 -13.11 -22.20 19.99
C GLN A 239 -12.24 -21.37 20.94
N ALA A 240 -11.09 -20.88 20.47
CA ALA A 240 -10.24 -19.99 21.24
C ALA A 240 -10.92 -18.64 21.55
N LEU A 241 -11.74 -18.11 20.64
CA LEU A 241 -12.53 -16.90 20.87
C LEU A 241 -13.55 -17.08 22.01
N VAL A 242 -14.25 -18.22 22.07
CA VAL A 242 -15.19 -18.54 23.17
C VAL A 242 -14.47 -18.63 24.52
N LEU A 243 -13.28 -19.26 24.55
CA LEU A 243 -12.46 -19.29 25.76
C LEU A 243 -11.99 -17.88 26.20
N ALA A 244 -11.78 -16.97 25.25
CA ALA A 244 -11.45 -15.57 25.54
C ALA A 244 -12.66 -14.75 26.01
N SER A 245 -13.86 -14.96 25.47
CA SER A 245 -15.07 -14.24 25.90
C SER A 245 -15.46 -14.54 27.35
N HIS A 246 -15.24 -15.77 27.84
CA HIS A 246 -15.43 -16.06 29.28
C HIS A 246 -14.56 -15.19 30.20
N SER A 247 -13.44 -14.63 29.69
CA SER A 247 -12.56 -13.74 30.46
C SER A 247 -13.06 -12.29 30.51
N THR A 248 -14.09 -11.91 29.74
CA THR A 248 -14.67 -10.55 29.78
C THR A 248 -15.70 -10.37 30.90
N GLU A 249 -16.04 -11.44 31.63
CA GLU A 249 -17.19 -11.50 32.56
C GLU A 249 -18.51 -11.01 31.94
N ASP A 250 -18.67 -11.17 30.62
CA ASP A 250 -19.88 -10.75 29.92
C ASP A 250 -20.56 -11.91 29.19
N ASP A 251 -21.81 -12.16 29.59
CA ASP A 251 -22.65 -13.22 29.05
C ASP A 251 -23.04 -12.98 27.59
N ASP A 252 -23.21 -11.72 27.17
CA ASP A 252 -23.62 -11.37 25.81
C ASP A 252 -22.43 -11.47 24.83
N VAL A 253 -21.24 -11.02 25.23
CA VAL A 253 -19.99 -11.27 24.47
C VAL A 253 -19.69 -12.78 24.36
N THR A 254 -20.00 -13.55 25.41
CA THR A 254 -19.90 -15.01 25.38
C THR A 254 -20.89 -15.65 24.40
N LEU A 255 -22.17 -15.30 24.50
CA LEU A 255 -23.23 -15.82 23.64
C LEU A 255 -22.98 -15.52 22.15
N LEU A 256 -22.53 -14.30 21.84
CA LEU A 256 -22.11 -13.90 20.48
C LEU A 256 -20.94 -14.76 19.95
N SER A 257 -20.02 -15.15 20.83
CA SER A 257 -18.85 -15.96 20.47
C SER A 257 -19.22 -17.43 20.23
N GLU A 258 -20.13 -17.98 21.03
CA GLU A 258 -20.67 -19.34 20.87
C GLU A 258 -21.48 -19.46 19.57
N ALA A 259 -22.32 -18.47 19.26
CA ALA A 259 -23.05 -18.41 18.00
C ALA A 259 -22.11 -18.26 16.80
N MET A 260 -21.04 -17.46 16.89
CA MET A 260 -20.01 -17.35 15.85
C MET A 260 -19.25 -18.67 15.63
N LEU A 261 -18.99 -19.44 16.70
CA LEU A 261 -18.45 -20.79 16.62
C LEU A 261 -19.41 -21.76 15.92
N SER A 262 -20.73 -21.67 16.20
CA SER A 262 -21.76 -22.45 15.49
C SER A 262 -21.74 -22.19 13.98
N VAL A 263 -21.63 -20.92 13.57
CA VAL A 263 -21.47 -20.52 12.15
C VAL A 263 -20.18 -21.10 11.55
N ALA A 264 -19.04 -21.02 12.23
CA ALA A 264 -17.78 -21.59 11.75
C ALA A 264 -17.83 -23.12 11.58
N GLN A 265 -18.53 -23.82 12.48
CA GLN A 265 -18.76 -25.27 12.40
C GLN A 265 -19.78 -25.66 11.31
N ALA A 266 -20.80 -24.84 11.08
CA ALA A 266 -21.72 -25.00 9.96
C ALA A 266 -21.02 -24.76 8.61
N TYR A 267 -20.25 -23.69 8.49
CA TYR A 267 -19.40 -23.38 7.35
C TYR A 267 -18.42 -24.53 7.03
N THR A 268 -17.77 -25.09 8.05
CA THR A 268 -16.83 -26.21 7.87
C THR A 268 -17.52 -27.45 7.29
N ARG A 269 -18.77 -27.75 7.71
CA ARG A 269 -19.60 -28.81 7.13
C ARG A 269 -20.01 -28.50 5.69
N CYS A 270 -20.47 -27.27 5.40
CA CYS A 270 -20.84 -26.86 4.04
C CYS A 270 -19.65 -26.88 3.07
N LEU A 271 -18.45 -26.43 3.49
CA LEU A 271 -17.22 -26.50 2.68
C LEU A 271 -16.82 -27.95 2.37
N ALA A 272 -17.01 -28.88 3.31
CA ALA A 272 -16.80 -30.30 3.05
C ALA A 272 -17.81 -30.86 2.04
N ALA A 273 -19.10 -30.52 2.18
CA ALA A 273 -20.16 -30.95 1.26
C ALA A 273 -19.96 -30.41 -0.17
N VAL A 274 -19.60 -29.12 -0.30
CA VAL A 274 -19.22 -28.47 -1.57
C VAL A 274 -18.09 -29.24 -2.27
N ARG A 275 -17.03 -29.59 -1.52
CA ARG A 275 -15.87 -30.34 -2.04
C ARG A 275 -16.19 -31.77 -2.44
N SER A 276 -17.08 -32.45 -1.71
CA SER A 276 -17.52 -33.81 -2.05
C SER A 276 -18.51 -33.86 -3.23
N THR A 277 -19.05 -32.71 -3.64
CA THR A 277 -20.02 -32.63 -4.75
C THR A 277 -19.27 -32.33 -6.06
N GLU A 278 -19.17 -33.32 -6.96
CA GLU A 278 -18.32 -33.28 -8.17
C GLU A 278 -18.52 -32.02 -9.05
N VAL A 279 -19.76 -31.55 -9.18
CA VAL A 279 -20.15 -30.39 -9.99
C VAL A 279 -21.18 -29.59 -9.21
N ARG A 280 -21.07 -28.25 -9.22
CA ARG A 280 -22.06 -27.35 -8.63
C ARG A 280 -23.48 -27.70 -9.10
N PRO A 281 -24.42 -28.07 -8.21
CA PRO A 281 -25.79 -28.36 -8.61
C PRO A 281 -26.44 -27.17 -9.30
N THR A 282 -27.18 -27.44 -10.38
CA THR A 282 -28.01 -26.45 -11.10
C THR A 282 -29.38 -26.27 -10.47
N GLU A 283 -29.85 -27.27 -9.72
CA GLU A 283 -31.14 -27.28 -9.04
C GLU A 283 -31.05 -26.50 -7.73
N LEU A 284 -32.01 -25.60 -7.52
CA LEU A 284 -32.02 -24.71 -6.36
C LEU A 284 -32.18 -25.48 -5.04
N GLU A 285 -32.96 -26.57 -5.05
CA GLU A 285 -33.23 -27.41 -3.88
C GLU A 285 -31.95 -28.11 -3.40
N ALA A 286 -31.16 -28.70 -4.30
CA ALA A 286 -29.87 -29.32 -3.97
C ALA A 286 -28.83 -28.30 -3.45
N LEU A 287 -28.82 -27.08 -3.99
CA LEU A 287 -27.99 -26.00 -3.42
C LEU A 287 -28.48 -25.57 -2.02
N ALA A 288 -29.80 -25.51 -1.83
CA ALA A 288 -30.40 -25.17 -0.54
C ALA A 288 -30.10 -26.23 0.52
N GLU A 289 -30.15 -27.52 0.19
CA GLU A 289 -29.77 -28.62 1.10
C GLU A 289 -28.30 -28.51 1.55
N ILE A 290 -27.37 -28.28 0.60
CA ILE A 290 -25.93 -28.13 0.90
C ILE A 290 -25.66 -26.92 1.83
N PHE A 291 -26.39 -25.82 1.69
CA PHE A 291 -26.19 -24.59 2.47
C PHE A 291 -27.13 -24.41 3.67
N ALA A 292 -28.15 -25.26 3.84
CA ALA A 292 -29.10 -25.17 4.95
C ALA A 292 -28.44 -25.12 6.35
N PRO A 293 -27.37 -25.90 6.66
CA PRO A 293 -26.71 -25.79 7.97
C PRO A 293 -26.10 -24.41 8.22
N LEU A 294 -25.48 -23.80 7.20
CA LEU A 294 -24.85 -22.47 7.30
C LEU A 294 -25.90 -21.38 7.39
N ASN A 295 -26.95 -21.44 6.56
CA ASN A 295 -28.05 -20.47 6.60
C ASN A 295 -28.78 -20.51 7.95
N SER A 296 -29.00 -21.69 8.53
CA SER A 296 -29.60 -21.83 9.86
C SER A 296 -28.76 -21.17 10.94
N ALA A 297 -27.43 -21.42 10.95
CA ALA A 297 -26.53 -20.84 11.95
C ALA A 297 -26.37 -19.32 11.78
N ILE A 298 -26.37 -18.80 10.55
CA ILE A 298 -26.34 -17.35 10.29
C ILE A 298 -27.63 -16.66 10.77
N ASN A 299 -28.79 -17.28 10.58
CA ASN A 299 -30.07 -16.76 11.08
C ASN A 299 -30.11 -16.76 12.63
N GLU A 300 -29.62 -17.83 13.26
CA GLU A 300 -29.49 -17.95 14.72
C GLU A 300 -28.52 -16.92 15.30
N LEU A 301 -27.37 -16.70 14.66
CA LEU A 301 -26.44 -15.62 14.99
C LEU A 301 -27.10 -14.24 14.84
N SER A 302 -27.83 -14.01 13.75
CA SER A 302 -28.46 -12.71 13.48
C SER A 302 -29.50 -12.36 14.54
N SER A 303 -30.40 -13.31 14.88
CA SER A 303 -31.34 -13.15 15.99
C SER A 303 -30.62 -12.88 17.32
N THR A 304 -29.52 -13.59 17.58
CA THR A 304 -28.68 -13.39 18.77
C THR A 304 -28.09 -11.97 18.81
N CYS A 305 -27.59 -11.46 17.67
CA CYS A 305 -27.05 -10.11 17.56
C CYS A 305 -28.13 -9.05 17.77
N GLU A 306 -29.31 -9.22 17.17
CA GLU A 306 -30.46 -8.33 17.36
C GLU A 306 -30.92 -8.33 18.83
N ASP A 307 -31.01 -9.49 19.48
CA ASP A 307 -31.36 -9.60 20.89
C ASP A 307 -30.34 -8.93 21.82
N VAL A 308 -29.03 -8.98 21.50
CA VAL A 308 -28.01 -8.20 22.25
C VAL A 308 -28.18 -6.69 22.00
N ILE A 309 -28.32 -6.27 20.74
CA ILE A 309 -28.46 -4.85 20.35
C ILE A 309 -29.68 -4.18 21.00
N ASN A 310 -30.78 -4.94 21.14
CA ASN A 310 -32.01 -4.51 21.78
C ASN A 310 -31.93 -4.50 23.32
N ARG A 311 -31.13 -5.39 23.93
CA ARG A 311 -30.99 -5.47 25.40
C ARG A 311 -29.97 -4.49 25.98
N ARG A 312 -28.89 -4.17 25.24
CA ARG A 312 -27.80 -3.30 25.75
C ARG A 312 -27.30 -2.32 24.70
N GLU A 313 -27.20 -1.05 25.09
CA GLU A 313 -26.60 0.00 24.25
C GLU A 313 -25.07 -0.12 24.19
N ASP A 314 -24.43 -0.51 25.29
CA ASP A 314 -22.97 -0.57 25.41
C ASP A 314 -22.31 -1.64 24.54
N ASP A 315 -23.01 -2.76 24.31
CA ASP A 315 -22.52 -3.94 23.60
C ASP A 315 -22.91 -4.02 22.13
N ARG A 316 -23.66 -3.01 21.62
CA ARG A 316 -23.92 -2.89 20.18
C ARG A 316 -22.66 -2.97 19.31
N PRO A 317 -21.49 -2.40 19.68
CA PRO A 317 -20.26 -2.56 18.90
C PRO A 317 -19.77 -4.01 18.82
N HIS A 318 -19.97 -4.83 19.87
CA HIS A 318 -19.65 -6.26 19.87
C HIS A 318 -20.59 -7.02 18.94
N ALA A 319 -21.91 -6.82 19.10
CA ALA A 319 -22.93 -7.47 18.30
C ALA A 319 -22.85 -7.11 16.81
N HIS A 320 -22.66 -5.82 16.46
CA HIS A 320 -22.45 -5.42 15.06
C HIS A 320 -21.16 -5.97 14.46
N ALA A 321 -20.06 -6.04 15.24
CA ALA A 321 -18.82 -6.66 14.75
C ALA A 321 -19.02 -8.15 14.41
N VAL A 322 -19.80 -8.87 15.20
CA VAL A 322 -20.12 -10.29 15.03
C VAL A 322 -21.14 -10.52 13.89
N LEU A 323 -22.14 -9.64 13.76
CA LEU A 323 -23.11 -9.66 12.66
C LEU A 323 -22.42 -9.45 11.31
N GLU A 324 -21.61 -8.40 11.17
CA GLU A 324 -20.85 -8.15 9.94
C GLU A 324 -19.81 -9.24 9.65
N ALA A 325 -19.19 -9.80 10.69
CA ALA A 325 -18.23 -10.89 10.56
C ALA A 325 -18.82 -12.15 9.92
N CYS A 326 -20.12 -12.44 10.12
CA CYS A 326 -20.74 -13.66 9.57
C CYS A 326 -20.79 -13.67 8.04
N ASN A 327 -20.84 -12.48 7.41
CA ASN A 327 -20.86 -12.32 5.97
C ASN A 327 -19.61 -12.93 5.31
N ILE A 328 -18.49 -13.06 6.05
CA ILE A 328 -17.25 -13.67 5.55
C ILE A 328 -17.41 -15.14 5.14
N PHE A 329 -18.41 -15.86 5.63
CA PHE A 329 -18.66 -17.26 5.29
C PHE A 329 -19.54 -17.45 4.05
N THR A 330 -20.22 -16.38 3.60
CA THR A 330 -21.19 -16.43 2.47
C THR A 330 -20.53 -16.71 1.12
N TRP A 331 -19.20 -16.55 1.00
CA TRP A 331 -18.42 -16.74 -0.23
C TRP A 331 -18.66 -18.08 -0.93
N LEU A 332 -18.99 -19.14 -0.17
CA LEU A 332 -19.35 -20.47 -0.71
C LEU A 332 -20.56 -20.44 -1.65
N THR A 333 -21.47 -19.49 -1.44
CA THR A 333 -22.67 -19.32 -2.27
C THR A 333 -22.37 -18.55 -3.57
N SER A 334 -21.30 -17.75 -3.59
CA SER A 334 -20.97 -16.86 -4.71
C SER A 334 -20.75 -17.62 -6.02
N ARG A 335 -20.99 -16.94 -7.14
CA ARG A 335 -20.70 -17.44 -8.50
C ARG A 335 -19.32 -17.01 -8.99
N HIS A 336 -18.82 -15.86 -8.54
CA HIS A 336 -17.60 -15.23 -9.04
C HIS A 336 -16.85 -14.54 -7.89
N GLU A 337 -15.53 -14.43 -8.05
CA GLU A 337 -14.62 -13.62 -7.20
C GLU A 337 -14.83 -13.73 -5.67
N PRO A 338 -14.70 -14.93 -5.06
CA PRO A 338 -14.83 -15.11 -3.61
C PRO A 338 -13.96 -14.20 -2.76
N CYS A 339 -12.82 -13.73 -3.28
CA CYS A 339 -11.93 -12.80 -2.60
C CYS A 339 -12.60 -11.47 -2.28
N VAL A 340 -13.41 -10.91 -3.19
CA VAL A 340 -14.09 -9.62 -2.98
C VAL A 340 -15.07 -9.71 -1.82
N VAL A 341 -15.86 -10.79 -1.79
CA VAL A 341 -16.85 -11.05 -0.72
C VAL A 341 -16.21 -11.13 0.67
N VAL A 342 -15.04 -11.78 0.79
CA VAL A 342 -14.35 -11.87 2.09
C VAL A 342 -13.58 -10.60 2.46
N GLU A 343 -13.07 -9.84 1.49
CA GLU A 343 -12.40 -8.56 1.73
C GLU A 343 -13.40 -7.49 2.19
N GLU A 344 -14.58 -7.43 1.56
CA GLU A 344 -15.68 -6.53 1.95
C GLU A 344 -16.22 -6.87 3.35
N ALA A 345 -16.59 -8.13 3.60
CA ALA A 345 -17.08 -8.57 4.91
C ALA A 345 -16.06 -8.36 6.04
N PHE A 346 -14.77 -8.61 5.78
CA PHE A 346 -13.70 -8.33 6.73
C PHE A 346 -13.56 -6.81 7.00
N GLY A 347 -13.72 -5.97 5.98
CA GLY A 347 -13.74 -4.51 6.12
C GLY A 347 -14.88 -4.00 7.01
N SER A 348 -16.10 -4.48 6.78
CA SER A 348 -17.27 -4.14 7.60
C SER A 348 -17.07 -4.58 9.06
N ALA A 349 -16.71 -5.83 9.32
CA ALA A 349 -16.46 -6.34 10.66
C ALA A 349 -15.34 -5.57 11.37
N ASN A 350 -14.21 -5.31 10.68
CA ASN A 350 -13.08 -4.58 11.23
C ASN A 350 -13.42 -3.12 11.60
N THR A 351 -14.39 -2.50 10.93
CA THR A 351 -14.88 -1.16 11.28
C THR A 351 -15.49 -1.14 12.68
N TYR A 352 -16.27 -2.17 13.06
CA TYR A 352 -16.84 -2.27 14.40
C TYR A 352 -15.83 -2.79 15.44
N LEU A 353 -14.95 -3.73 15.09
CA LEU A 353 -13.83 -4.15 15.95
C LEU A 353 -12.90 -2.98 16.31
N THR A 354 -12.74 -2.01 15.41
CA THR A 354 -11.97 -0.78 15.69
C THR A 354 -12.69 0.15 16.68
N LYS A 355 -14.04 0.19 16.68
CA LYS A 355 -14.83 0.90 17.70
C LYS A 355 -14.71 0.23 19.08
N VAL A 356 -14.76 -1.11 19.13
CA VAL A 356 -14.51 -1.89 20.36
C VAL A 356 -13.11 -1.59 20.91
N ALA A 357 -12.09 -1.65 20.04
CA ALA A 357 -10.71 -1.36 20.42
C ALA A 357 -10.51 0.09 20.93
N ALA A 358 -11.12 1.07 20.26
CA ALA A 358 -11.08 2.47 20.69
C ALA A 358 -11.76 2.68 22.06
N ARG A 359 -12.92 2.04 22.30
CA ARG A 359 -13.60 2.05 23.61
C ARG A 359 -12.72 1.45 24.70
N GLY A 360 -12.12 0.28 24.46
CA GLY A 360 -11.25 -0.38 25.43
C GLY A 360 -10.00 0.45 25.77
N ASN A 361 -9.34 1.01 24.76
CA ASN A 361 -8.17 1.88 24.99
C ASN A 361 -8.53 3.16 25.76
N MET A 362 -9.70 3.74 25.51
CA MET A 362 -10.18 4.93 26.22
C MET A 362 -10.50 4.61 27.70
N LEU A 363 -11.10 3.46 28.00
CA LEU A 363 -11.32 2.99 29.37
C LEU A 363 -10.01 2.73 30.13
N LEU A 364 -9.01 2.10 29.49
CA LEU A 364 -7.68 1.94 30.07
C LEU A 364 -7.02 3.30 30.38
N LEU A 365 -7.11 4.27 29.47
CA LEU A 365 -6.56 5.61 29.69
C LEU A 365 -7.26 6.35 30.84
N GLN A 366 -8.60 6.26 30.93
CA GLN A 366 -9.35 6.82 32.08
C GLN A 366 -8.94 6.17 33.41
N GLN A 367 -8.57 4.90 33.40
CA GLN A 367 -8.08 4.18 34.57
C GLN A 367 -6.64 4.60 34.94
N GLU A 368 -5.74 4.76 33.97
CA GLU A 368 -4.39 5.30 34.19
C GLU A 368 -4.42 6.73 34.76
N MET A 369 -5.42 7.53 34.36
CA MET A 369 -5.69 8.86 34.93
C MET A 369 -6.37 8.83 36.31
N GLY A 370 -6.73 7.66 36.85
CA GLY A 370 -7.43 7.51 38.13
C GLY A 370 -8.89 8.02 38.11
N LEU A 371 -9.49 8.17 36.93
CA LEU A 371 -10.87 8.64 36.73
C LEU A 371 -11.89 7.50 36.69
N ALA A 372 -11.48 6.32 36.24
CA ALA A 372 -12.30 5.10 36.24
C ALA A 372 -11.99 4.20 37.46
N VAL A 373 -13.05 3.65 38.06
CA VAL A 373 -12.97 2.73 39.22
C VAL A 373 -12.92 1.26 38.79
N ASP A 374 -13.34 0.97 37.56
CA ASP A 374 -13.65 -0.38 37.09
C ASP A 374 -12.45 -1.23 36.67
N ARG A 375 -12.72 -2.52 36.46
CA ARG A 375 -11.70 -3.57 36.50
C ARG A 375 -10.77 -3.54 35.27
N PRO A 376 -9.43 -3.45 35.45
CA PRO A 376 -8.50 -3.34 34.33
C PRO A 376 -8.54 -4.57 33.42
N ASP A 377 -8.74 -5.73 34.02
CA ASP A 377 -8.54 -7.01 33.35
C ASP A 377 -9.73 -7.39 32.46
N LEU A 378 -10.94 -6.91 32.76
CA LEU A 378 -12.10 -7.01 31.86
C LEU A 378 -11.89 -6.19 30.58
N THR A 379 -11.34 -4.98 30.72
CA THR A 379 -11.03 -4.11 29.57
C THR A 379 -9.94 -4.74 28.68
N LYS A 380 -8.90 -5.35 29.29
CA LYS A 380 -7.88 -6.12 28.56
C LYS A 380 -8.45 -7.38 27.91
N ALA A 381 -9.37 -8.09 28.56
CA ALA A 381 -10.05 -9.25 27.98
C ALA A 381 -10.90 -8.86 26.77
N MET A 382 -11.65 -7.75 26.84
CA MET A 382 -12.44 -7.21 25.72
C MET A 382 -11.55 -6.85 24.51
N LEU A 383 -10.39 -6.22 24.74
CA LEU A 383 -9.39 -5.95 23.70
C LEU A 383 -8.79 -7.25 23.11
N THR A 384 -8.55 -8.24 23.96
CA THR A 384 -8.03 -9.56 23.56
C THR A 384 -9.03 -10.30 22.68
N TRP A 385 -10.31 -10.35 23.09
CA TRP A 385 -11.42 -10.89 22.32
C TRP A 385 -11.54 -10.24 20.93
N ALA A 386 -11.52 -8.90 20.86
CA ALA A 386 -11.63 -8.18 19.59
C ALA A 386 -10.43 -8.47 18.66
N SER A 387 -9.23 -8.64 19.22
CA SER A 387 -8.04 -9.05 18.47
C SER A 387 -8.15 -10.48 17.94
N MET A 388 -8.64 -11.42 18.76
CA MET A 388 -8.81 -12.83 18.37
C MET A 388 -9.90 -13.02 17.32
N LEU A 389 -11.01 -12.27 17.39
CA LEU A 389 -12.04 -12.28 16.34
C LEU A 389 -11.46 -11.71 15.03
N ARG A 390 -10.73 -10.59 15.07
CA ARG A 390 -10.00 -10.06 13.90
C ARG A 390 -9.07 -11.13 13.28
N GLU A 391 -8.28 -11.82 14.09
CA GLU A 391 -7.33 -12.82 13.60
C GLU A 391 -8.04 -14.04 12.97
N ALA A 392 -9.12 -14.53 13.61
CA ALA A 392 -9.91 -15.64 13.09
C ALA A 392 -10.51 -15.33 11.72
N LEU A 393 -11.08 -14.12 11.55
CA LEU A 393 -11.63 -13.65 10.27
C LEU A 393 -10.52 -13.44 9.22
N GLN A 394 -9.37 -12.87 9.61
CA GLN A 394 -8.24 -12.69 8.71
C GLN A 394 -7.70 -14.04 8.20
N ARG A 395 -7.68 -15.09 9.04
CA ARG A 395 -7.32 -16.45 8.62
C ARG A 395 -8.29 -17.00 7.56
N VAL A 396 -9.60 -16.75 7.69
CA VAL A 396 -10.61 -17.13 6.67
C VAL A 396 -10.38 -16.36 5.37
N MET A 397 -10.26 -15.03 5.45
CA MET A 397 -9.99 -14.16 4.30
C MET A 397 -8.75 -14.60 3.51
N LEU A 398 -7.62 -14.81 4.19
CA LEU A 398 -6.37 -15.24 3.55
C LEU A 398 -6.47 -16.65 2.97
N MET A 399 -7.20 -17.57 3.59
CA MET A 399 -7.45 -18.91 3.04
C MET A 399 -8.22 -18.82 1.71
N VAL A 400 -9.26 -17.99 1.62
CA VAL A 400 -10.00 -17.76 0.37
C VAL A 400 -9.12 -17.07 -0.69
N ILE A 401 -8.41 -15.99 -0.34
CA ILE A 401 -7.55 -15.27 -1.28
C ILE A 401 -6.44 -16.17 -1.87
N TYR A 402 -5.79 -17.00 -1.04
CA TYR A 402 -4.67 -17.83 -1.51
C TYR A 402 -5.06 -19.16 -2.13
N ARG A 403 -6.27 -19.68 -1.86
CA ARG A 403 -6.71 -21.01 -2.32
C ARG A 403 -7.88 -20.96 -3.30
N TYR A 404 -8.82 -20.03 -3.12
CA TYR A 404 -10.07 -19.91 -3.88
C TYR A 404 -10.32 -18.50 -4.47
N PRO A 405 -9.32 -17.85 -5.11
CA PRO A 405 -9.45 -16.45 -5.56
C PRO A 405 -10.47 -16.22 -6.69
N GLN A 406 -10.93 -17.27 -7.39
CA GLN A 406 -11.77 -17.14 -8.59
C GLN A 406 -13.10 -17.91 -8.50
N HIS A 407 -13.12 -19.05 -7.81
CA HIS A 407 -14.27 -19.94 -7.79
C HIS A 407 -14.30 -20.78 -6.51
N VAL A 408 -15.51 -21.23 -6.17
CA VAL A 408 -15.81 -22.14 -5.05
C VAL A 408 -15.35 -23.57 -5.42
N PRO A 409 -14.73 -24.34 -4.50
CA PRO A 409 -14.10 -25.63 -4.80
C PRO A 409 -15.08 -26.80 -4.90
N TRP A 410 -15.97 -26.76 -5.88
CA TRP A 410 -16.79 -27.91 -6.27
C TRP A 410 -15.90 -29.01 -6.86
N GLY A 411 -16.11 -30.25 -6.43
CA GLY A 411 -15.36 -31.42 -6.88
C GLY A 411 -13.90 -31.53 -6.43
N GLU A 412 -13.38 -30.59 -5.63
CA GLU A 412 -12.06 -30.75 -4.98
C GLU A 412 -12.13 -31.76 -3.84
N MET A 413 -12.13 -33.06 -4.17
CA MET A 413 -11.79 -34.08 -3.18
C MET A 413 -10.43 -33.74 -2.55
N ILE A 414 -10.39 -33.79 -1.22
CA ILE A 414 -9.16 -33.52 -0.45
C ILE A 414 -8.15 -34.63 -0.77
N GLU A 415 -7.21 -34.36 -1.67
CA GLU A 415 -6.18 -35.33 -2.07
C GLU A 415 -5.43 -35.84 -0.84
N THR A 416 -5.61 -37.13 -0.55
CA THR A 416 -4.95 -37.85 0.54
C THR A 416 -3.46 -38.00 0.23
N THR A 417 -2.69 -36.95 0.58
CA THR A 417 -1.23 -36.85 0.40
C THR A 417 -0.75 -37.15 -1.02
N MET A 418 -0.63 -36.11 -1.85
CA MET A 418 -0.03 -36.17 -3.21
C MET A 418 1.06 -37.24 -3.32
N PRO A 419 0.92 -38.23 -4.22
CA PRO A 419 1.85 -39.35 -4.30
C PRO A 419 3.26 -38.83 -4.57
N ARG A 420 4.17 -39.09 -3.63
CA ARG A 420 5.60 -38.84 -3.81
C ARG A 420 6.13 -39.76 -4.90
N ASN A 421 6.09 -39.30 -6.15
CA ASN A 421 6.90 -39.87 -7.22
C ASN A 421 8.36 -39.92 -6.70
N PRO A 422 8.97 -41.11 -6.57
CA PRO A 422 10.35 -41.21 -6.13
C PRO A 422 11.25 -40.48 -7.14
N PRO A 423 12.36 -39.85 -6.69
CA PRO A 423 13.26 -39.17 -7.60
C PRO A 423 13.76 -40.16 -8.66
N PRO A 424 13.80 -39.78 -9.95
CA PRO A 424 14.28 -40.67 -11.00
C PRO A 424 15.73 -41.06 -10.70
N LEU A 425 16.01 -42.36 -10.73
CA LEU A 425 17.35 -42.89 -10.49
C LEU A 425 18.35 -42.30 -11.50
N PRO A 426 19.59 -42.01 -11.07
CA PRO A 426 20.60 -41.38 -11.94
C PRO A 426 20.92 -42.29 -13.12
N THR A 427 20.77 -41.76 -14.34
CA THR A 427 21.02 -42.52 -15.57
C THR A 427 22.53 -42.72 -15.77
N GLU A 428 22.95 -43.96 -16.02
CA GLU A 428 24.36 -44.30 -16.21
C GLU A 428 25.00 -43.63 -17.44
N PRO A 429 26.32 -43.33 -17.40
CA PRO A 429 27.04 -42.75 -18.52
C PRO A 429 27.18 -43.74 -19.68
N ARG A 430 26.46 -43.45 -20.77
CA ARG A 430 26.35 -44.31 -21.96
C ARG A 430 27.69 -44.41 -22.72
N ARG A 431 28.47 -45.49 -22.53
CA ARG A 431 29.54 -45.88 -23.46
C ARG A 431 28.93 -46.26 -24.81
N GLY A 432 29.53 -45.79 -25.90
CA GLY A 432 29.05 -46.03 -27.27
C GLY A 432 29.76 -47.21 -27.97
N ALA A 433 29.12 -47.73 -29.02
CA ALA A 433 29.72 -48.61 -30.03
C ALA A 433 29.04 -48.38 -31.39
N HIS A 434 29.76 -48.65 -32.48
CA HIS A 434 29.46 -48.23 -33.85
C HIS A 434 28.38 -49.08 -34.57
N GLY A 435 27.73 -48.49 -35.59
CA GLY A 435 26.95 -49.23 -36.59
C GLY A 435 26.02 -48.33 -37.42
N GLY A 436 26.29 -48.17 -38.72
CA GLY A 436 25.36 -47.56 -39.70
C GLY A 436 24.71 -48.63 -40.61
N PRO A 437 24.07 -48.27 -41.74
CA PRO A 437 23.93 -46.93 -42.33
C PRO A 437 22.46 -46.49 -42.57
N GLN A 438 22.29 -45.30 -43.17
CA GLN A 438 21.03 -44.79 -43.78
C GLN A 438 20.66 -45.60 -45.06
N PRO A 439 19.47 -45.46 -45.72
CA PRO A 439 18.92 -44.15 -46.14
C PRO A 439 17.38 -44.02 -46.44
N VAL A 440 17.03 -42.86 -47.04
CA VAL A 440 15.86 -42.55 -47.92
C VAL A 440 14.50 -42.19 -47.29
N TRP A 441 13.98 -41.05 -47.75
CA TRP A 441 12.62 -40.54 -47.58
C TRP A 441 11.60 -41.24 -48.50
N ARG A 442 10.31 -41.28 -48.10
CA ARG A 442 9.20 -41.19 -49.07
C ARG A 442 7.97 -40.48 -48.49
N ARG A 443 7.42 -39.54 -49.25
CA ARG A 443 6.01 -39.12 -49.13
C ARG A 443 5.14 -40.13 -49.89
N SER A 444 3.90 -40.32 -49.45
CA SER A 444 2.80 -40.84 -50.27
C SER A 444 1.60 -39.93 -50.11
N ALA A 445 0.77 -39.82 -51.12
CA ALA A 445 -0.38 -38.91 -51.17
C ALA A 445 -1.54 -39.54 -51.93
N ALA A 446 -2.71 -38.90 -51.80
CA ALA A 446 -3.94 -39.11 -52.58
C ALA A 446 -4.67 -40.47 -52.44
N ALA A 447 -5.95 -40.36 -52.08
CA ALA A 447 -7.02 -41.13 -52.70
C ALA A 447 -8.29 -40.27 -52.68
N SER A 448 -8.83 -39.93 -53.85
CA SER A 448 -10.09 -39.21 -54.01
C SER A 448 -11.12 -40.12 -54.68
N ALA A 449 -12.38 -40.06 -54.25
CA ALA A 449 -13.48 -40.79 -54.86
C ALA A 449 -14.76 -39.95 -54.81
N SER A 450 -15.31 -39.65 -55.98
CA SER A 450 -16.55 -38.89 -56.18
C SER A 450 -17.59 -39.74 -56.88
N ARG A 451 -18.88 -39.56 -56.56
CA ARG A 451 -19.98 -40.03 -57.42
C ARG A 451 -21.19 -39.11 -57.32
N THR A 452 -21.89 -38.98 -58.44
CA THR A 452 -22.97 -38.00 -58.72
C THR A 452 -24.20 -38.73 -59.30
N PRO A 453 -25.16 -38.10 -60.01
CA PRO A 453 -26.36 -37.49 -59.42
C PRO A 453 -27.69 -38.00 -60.02
N VAL A 454 -28.85 -37.55 -59.50
CA VAL A 454 -30.18 -37.74 -60.14
C VAL A 454 -31.08 -36.50 -59.94
N ALA A 455 -31.84 -36.14 -60.99
CA ALA A 455 -32.94 -35.16 -61.07
C ALA A 455 -33.74 -35.46 -62.39
N PRO A 456 -34.76 -34.69 -62.88
CA PRO A 456 -35.50 -33.53 -62.30
C PRO A 456 -37.06 -33.57 -62.48
N SER A 457 -37.78 -32.55 -61.95
CA SER A 457 -39.09 -32.00 -62.40
C SER A 457 -39.42 -30.69 -61.61
N ALA A 458 -40.18 -29.64 -62.03
CA ALA A 458 -41.11 -29.32 -63.15
C ALA A 458 -42.61 -29.65 -62.87
N GLN A 459 -43.64 -28.76 -63.01
CA GLN A 459 -43.78 -27.31 -63.31
C GLN A 459 -45.09 -26.73 -62.70
N GLY A 460 -45.28 -25.40 -62.62
CA GLY A 460 -46.62 -24.75 -62.49
C GLY A 460 -46.65 -23.32 -61.87
N PRO A 461 -47.63 -22.42 -62.20
CA PRO A 461 -47.40 -20.96 -62.17
C PRO A 461 -48.44 -20.07 -61.39
N GLU A 462 -48.31 -18.73 -61.57
CA GLU A 462 -49.17 -17.59 -61.11
C GLU A 462 -49.06 -17.18 -59.61
N ALA A 463 -49.24 -15.91 -59.17
CA ALA A 463 -49.66 -14.66 -59.82
C ALA A 463 -48.81 -13.41 -59.38
N VAL A 464 -49.31 -12.17 -59.55
CA VAL A 464 -48.52 -10.90 -59.65
C VAL A 464 -48.82 -9.87 -58.50
N PRO A 465 -48.48 -8.55 -58.53
CA PRO A 465 -47.48 -7.96 -57.61
C PRO A 465 -47.99 -6.90 -56.60
N HIS A 466 -47.10 -6.47 -55.69
CA HIS A 466 -47.07 -5.09 -55.17
C HIS A 466 -45.62 -4.56 -55.08
N SER A 467 -45.46 -3.24 -55.20
CA SER A 467 -44.16 -2.56 -55.42
C SER A 467 -43.93 -1.41 -54.45
N HIS A 468 -42.75 -1.33 -53.84
CA HIS A 468 -42.27 -0.16 -53.07
C HIS A 468 -40.79 0.15 -53.39
N PRO A 469 -40.31 1.39 -53.14
CA PRO A 469 -39.24 1.98 -53.96
C PRO A 469 -37.81 1.72 -53.48
N VAL A 470 -36.87 1.88 -54.42
CA VAL A 470 -35.42 1.76 -54.23
C VAL A 470 -34.82 3.06 -53.66
N PRO A 471 -33.97 3.02 -52.63
CA PRO A 471 -33.19 4.17 -52.17
C PRO A 471 -31.98 4.45 -53.09
N PRO A 472 -31.52 5.71 -53.22
CA PRO A 472 -30.41 6.05 -54.11
C PRO A 472 -29.05 5.54 -53.59
N PRO A 473 -28.08 5.25 -54.47
CA PRO A 473 -26.75 4.78 -54.09
C PRO A 473 -25.93 5.87 -53.38
N ALA A 474 -25.15 5.47 -52.39
CA ALA A 474 -24.31 6.38 -51.60
C ALA A 474 -23.10 6.91 -52.39
N SER A 475 -22.82 8.21 -52.24
CA SER A 475 -21.66 8.89 -52.85
C SER A 475 -20.33 8.40 -52.26
N SER A 476 -19.38 8.04 -53.12
CA SER A 476 -18.04 7.63 -52.71
C SER A 476 -17.21 8.82 -52.20
N LEU A 477 -16.72 8.75 -50.97
CA LEU A 477 -15.72 9.69 -50.43
C LEU A 477 -14.35 9.45 -51.10
N PRO A 478 -13.57 10.51 -51.42
CA PRO A 478 -12.19 10.38 -51.85
C PRO A 478 -11.26 10.02 -50.67
N PRO A 479 -10.14 9.31 -50.90
CA PRO A 479 -9.17 9.00 -49.86
C PRO A 479 -8.37 10.23 -49.41
N PRO A 480 -7.88 10.27 -48.16
CA PRO A 480 -7.08 11.38 -47.64
C PRO A 480 -5.67 11.44 -48.27
N PRO A 481 -5.05 12.64 -48.36
CA PRO A 481 -3.69 12.80 -48.88
C PRO A 481 -2.63 12.26 -47.91
N PRO A 482 -1.47 11.81 -48.42
CA PRO A 482 -0.35 11.34 -47.59
C PRO A 482 0.36 12.50 -46.86
N PRO A 483 1.01 12.23 -45.71
CA PRO A 483 1.76 13.23 -44.95
C PRO A 483 3.04 13.69 -45.67
N PRO A 484 3.53 14.92 -45.40
CA PRO A 484 4.76 15.44 -46.00
C PRO A 484 6.02 14.71 -45.46
N PRO A 485 7.11 14.64 -46.25
CA PRO A 485 8.33 13.93 -45.88
C PRO A 485 9.13 14.67 -44.80
N ALA A 486 9.81 13.90 -43.94
CA ALA A 486 10.72 14.45 -42.94
C ALA A 486 11.99 15.03 -43.60
N ALA A 487 12.31 16.28 -43.30
CA ALA A 487 13.61 16.87 -43.61
C ALA A 487 14.61 16.55 -42.49
N ALA A 488 15.83 16.17 -42.86
CA ALA A 488 16.92 15.90 -41.93
C ALA A 488 18.18 16.66 -42.37
N GLU A 489 18.65 17.60 -41.55
CA GLU A 489 19.94 18.31 -41.57
C GLU A 489 20.08 19.03 -40.20
N VAL A 490 21.26 19.32 -39.63
CA VAL A 490 22.62 18.83 -39.87
C VAL A 490 23.42 18.93 -38.54
N ASN A 491 24.51 18.20 -38.41
CA ASN A 491 25.35 18.18 -37.20
C ASN A 491 26.33 19.38 -37.18
N ALA A 492 26.45 20.11 -36.06
CA ALA A 492 27.50 21.11 -35.87
C ALA A 492 27.91 21.22 -34.38
N THR A 493 29.21 21.19 -34.09
CA THR A 493 29.77 21.25 -32.72
C THR A 493 30.84 22.34 -32.65
N ALA A 494 30.65 23.34 -31.79
CA ALA A 494 31.66 24.35 -31.45
C ALA A 494 31.40 24.92 -30.03
N PRO A 495 32.42 25.47 -29.33
CA PRO A 495 32.35 25.75 -27.88
C PRO A 495 32.39 27.24 -27.50
N PHE A 496 32.52 27.50 -26.18
CA PHE A 496 32.63 28.78 -25.45
C PHE A 496 31.31 29.54 -25.17
N PRO A 497 31.25 30.42 -24.14
CA PRO A 497 32.15 30.61 -22.98
C PRO A 497 31.44 30.40 -21.62
N ALA A 498 32.17 30.52 -20.50
CA ALA A 498 31.59 30.64 -19.17
C ALA A 498 31.51 32.12 -18.72
N PRO A 499 30.41 32.55 -18.09
CA PRO A 499 30.44 33.64 -17.13
C PRO A 499 29.60 33.39 -15.85
N THR A 500 30.26 33.58 -14.71
CA THR A 500 29.80 34.23 -13.46
C THR A 500 28.40 33.94 -12.88
N ALA A 501 28.37 33.46 -11.63
CA ALA A 501 27.16 33.28 -10.83
C ALA A 501 26.69 34.57 -10.11
N PRO A 502 25.38 34.69 -9.82
CA PRO A 502 24.82 35.40 -8.67
C PRO A 502 24.46 34.41 -7.54
N ASN A 503 24.64 34.82 -6.27
CA ASN A 503 24.28 34.01 -5.10
C ASN A 503 22.77 34.00 -4.84
N ALA A 504 22.18 32.81 -4.63
CA ALA A 504 20.96 32.61 -3.84
C ALA A 504 20.88 31.17 -3.33
N SER A 505 20.51 30.98 -2.05
CA SER A 505 20.35 29.66 -1.41
C SER A 505 18.88 29.28 -1.28
N PRO A 506 18.49 27.98 -1.34
CA PRO A 506 17.25 27.49 -0.74
C PRO A 506 17.50 27.18 0.75
N VAL A 507 16.85 27.79 1.75
CA VAL A 507 15.42 28.10 1.99
C VAL A 507 14.59 26.85 2.24
N ALA A 508 13.91 26.83 3.40
CA ALA A 508 12.98 25.77 3.78
C ALA A 508 11.73 25.80 2.89
N THR A 509 10.99 24.68 2.78
CA THR A 509 9.77 24.59 1.97
C THR A 509 8.63 25.44 2.57
N SER A 510 8.69 26.74 2.33
CA SER A 510 7.68 27.71 2.77
C SER A 510 6.36 27.46 2.05
N MET A 511 5.26 27.57 2.81
CA MET A 511 3.92 27.77 2.26
C MET A 511 3.99 28.92 1.26
N SER A 512 3.72 28.64 -0.02
CA SER A 512 4.10 29.53 -1.11
C SER A 512 2.99 29.70 -2.13
N VAL A 513 2.70 30.96 -2.42
CA VAL A 513 2.13 31.42 -3.68
C VAL A 513 3.29 31.87 -4.56
N ALA A 514 3.39 31.34 -5.77
CA ALA A 514 4.43 31.72 -6.73
C ALA A 514 3.82 31.89 -8.13
N PHE A 515 4.34 32.84 -8.91
CA PHE A 515 4.00 33.01 -10.31
C PHE A 515 5.18 32.63 -11.20
N ASP A 516 4.99 31.61 -12.04
CA ASP A 516 5.91 31.30 -13.14
C ASP A 516 5.48 32.08 -14.38
N SER A 517 6.26 33.12 -14.71
CA SER A 517 6.06 33.93 -15.92
C SER A 517 6.29 33.16 -17.23
N ALA A 518 7.08 32.08 -17.24
CA ALA A 518 7.39 31.32 -18.45
C ALA A 518 6.21 30.46 -18.91
N THR A 519 5.47 29.84 -17.97
CA THR A 519 4.21 29.15 -18.26
C THR A 519 2.97 30.03 -18.09
N SER A 520 3.12 31.23 -17.52
CA SER A 520 2.03 32.10 -17.07
C SER A 520 1.12 31.38 -16.05
N THR A 521 1.72 30.79 -15.01
CA THR A 521 1.02 29.94 -14.03
C THR A 521 1.21 30.44 -12.60
N TRP A 522 0.11 30.61 -11.87
CA TRP A 522 0.11 30.76 -10.42
C TRP A 522 0.07 29.38 -9.76
N THR A 523 0.97 29.13 -8.81
CA THR A 523 1.01 27.90 -8.00
C THR A 523 0.81 28.26 -6.54
N VAL A 524 -0.21 27.66 -5.92
CA VAL A 524 -0.49 27.67 -4.48
C VAL A 524 -0.20 26.27 -3.95
N GLN A 525 0.77 26.12 -3.05
CA GLN A 525 1.21 24.78 -2.65
C GLN A 525 1.62 24.63 -1.18
N HIS A 526 1.46 23.39 -0.68
CA HIS A 526 1.92 22.93 0.63
C HIS A 526 1.35 23.69 1.85
N TYR A 527 0.25 24.43 1.68
CA TYR A 527 -0.54 24.97 2.78
C TYR A 527 -1.17 23.82 3.58
N ARG A 528 -0.73 23.61 4.82
CA ARG A 528 -1.23 22.53 5.67
C ARG A 528 -1.42 23.03 7.10
N GLN A 529 -2.67 23.09 7.55
CA GLN A 529 -3.02 23.40 8.93
C GLN A 529 -3.89 22.27 9.51
N PRO A 530 -3.54 21.67 10.68
CA PRO A 530 -4.33 20.59 11.26
C PRO A 530 -5.80 21.01 11.45
N LEU A 531 -6.76 20.11 11.17
CA LEU A 531 -8.18 20.41 11.36
C LEU A 531 -8.52 20.69 12.83
N LEU A 532 -7.83 20.04 13.76
CA LEU A 532 -8.01 20.23 15.20
C LEU A 532 -6.73 20.82 15.82
N SER A 533 -6.92 21.78 16.71
CA SER A 533 -5.88 22.37 17.52
C SER A 533 -5.27 21.33 18.46
N ALA A 534 -3.98 21.04 18.32
CA ALA A 534 -3.27 20.10 19.19
C ALA A 534 -3.17 20.57 20.66
N VAL A 535 -3.59 21.81 20.96
CA VAL A 535 -3.56 22.41 22.32
C VAL A 535 -4.96 22.58 22.90
N SER A 536 -5.97 22.94 22.11
CA SER A 536 -7.34 23.19 22.59
C SER A 536 -8.40 22.20 22.13
N GLY A 537 -8.10 21.34 21.15
CA GLY A 537 -9.05 20.39 20.56
C GLY A 537 -10.13 21.02 19.66
N GLU A 538 -10.14 22.35 19.54
CA GLU A 538 -11.07 23.11 18.69
C GLU A 538 -10.72 22.98 17.20
N GLU A 539 -11.71 23.15 16.33
CA GLU A 539 -11.48 23.22 14.88
C GLU A 539 -10.64 24.46 14.54
N GLN A 540 -9.59 24.29 13.74
CA GLN A 540 -8.77 25.41 13.28
C GLN A 540 -9.33 26.03 12.00
N GLU A 541 -9.37 27.36 11.95
CA GLU A 541 -9.72 28.10 10.74
C GLU A 541 -8.83 27.69 9.55
N PRO A 542 -9.38 27.62 8.33
CA PRO A 542 -8.61 27.27 7.13
C PRO A 542 -7.59 28.37 6.80
N VAL A 543 -6.45 27.99 6.21
CA VAL A 543 -5.48 29.00 5.75
C VAL A 543 -6.05 29.76 4.55
N TYR A 544 -6.36 31.03 4.74
CA TYR A 544 -6.81 31.92 3.67
C TYR A 544 -5.63 32.33 2.76
N VAL A 545 -5.79 32.15 1.45
CA VAL A 545 -4.80 32.45 0.42
C VAL A 545 -5.48 33.18 -0.74
N VAL A 546 -5.29 34.49 -0.83
CA VAL A 546 -5.83 35.32 -1.91
C VAL A 546 -4.72 35.60 -2.92
N LEU A 547 -4.95 35.31 -4.20
CA LEU A 547 -4.01 35.71 -5.26
C LEU A 547 -4.07 37.24 -5.48
N PRO A 548 -2.93 37.92 -5.68
CA PRO A 548 -2.88 39.39 -5.78
C PRO A 548 -3.67 39.87 -7.00
N GLU A 549 -4.78 40.59 -6.75
CA GLU A 549 -5.75 40.89 -7.80
C GLU A 549 -5.12 41.65 -8.98
N GLU A 550 -4.30 42.68 -8.73
CA GLU A 550 -3.70 43.49 -9.80
C GLU A 550 -2.81 42.68 -10.76
N GLU A 551 -2.16 41.61 -10.27
CA GLU A 551 -1.22 40.78 -11.03
C GLU A 551 -1.89 39.61 -11.78
N VAL A 552 -3.07 39.14 -11.34
CA VAL A 552 -3.78 38.04 -12.01
C VAL A 552 -4.40 38.52 -13.32
N GLN A 553 -4.13 37.80 -14.43
CA GLN A 553 -4.61 38.10 -15.76
C GLN A 553 -5.37 36.91 -16.37
N TRP A 554 -6.23 37.19 -17.36
CA TRP A 554 -7.15 36.21 -17.96
C TRP A 554 -6.47 35.07 -18.73
N ASN A 555 -5.23 35.27 -19.17
CA ASN A 555 -4.39 34.27 -19.83
C ASN A 555 -3.62 33.38 -18.84
N HIS A 556 -3.58 33.71 -17.55
CA HIS A 556 -2.87 32.94 -16.53
C HIS A 556 -3.60 31.65 -16.17
N SER A 557 -2.87 30.59 -15.84
CA SER A 557 -3.41 29.35 -15.27
C SER A 557 -3.20 29.34 -13.75
N VAL A 558 -4.02 28.60 -12.99
CA VAL A 558 -3.85 28.44 -11.53
C VAL A 558 -3.74 26.97 -11.16
N HIS A 559 -2.77 26.61 -10.32
CA HIS A 559 -2.57 25.28 -9.76
C HIS A 559 -2.59 25.34 -8.23
N ILE A 560 -3.40 24.50 -7.60
CA ILE A 560 -3.55 24.38 -6.15
C ILE A 560 -3.17 22.94 -5.78
N LEU A 561 -2.04 22.77 -5.08
CA LEU A 561 -1.34 21.48 -4.97
C LEU A 561 -1.01 21.12 -3.52
N HIS A 562 -1.40 19.92 -3.09
CA HIS A 562 -1.04 19.37 -1.77
C HIS A 562 -1.51 20.20 -0.55
N CYS A 563 -2.57 21.00 -0.72
CA CYS A 563 -3.15 21.83 0.33
C CYS A 563 -4.09 21.02 1.25
N PHE A 564 -4.14 21.40 2.53
CA PHE A 564 -4.95 20.78 3.57
C PHE A 564 -5.51 21.86 4.50
N ASN A 565 -6.83 21.91 4.67
CA ASN A 565 -7.56 22.95 5.43
C ASN A 565 -7.20 24.37 4.95
N ALA A 566 -7.58 24.71 3.71
CA ALA A 566 -7.20 25.95 3.05
C ALA A 566 -8.37 26.58 2.28
N TYR A 567 -8.43 27.91 2.24
CA TYR A 567 -9.40 28.68 1.46
C TYR A 567 -8.63 29.53 0.44
N VAL A 568 -8.77 29.20 -0.85
CA VAL A 568 -8.04 29.88 -1.93
C VAL A 568 -8.98 30.78 -2.72
N THR A 569 -8.66 32.07 -2.85
CA THR A 569 -9.42 33.02 -3.67
C THR A 569 -8.63 33.43 -4.92
N VAL A 570 -9.26 33.25 -6.08
CA VAL A 570 -8.79 33.69 -7.40
C VAL A 570 -9.72 34.82 -7.87
N PRO A 571 -9.40 36.10 -7.58
CA PRO A 571 -10.35 37.22 -7.68
C PRO A 571 -10.63 37.70 -9.10
N LYS A 572 -9.95 37.15 -10.11
CA LYS A 572 -10.15 37.49 -11.53
C LYS A 572 -10.39 36.24 -12.36
N LYS A 573 -11.10 36.42 -13.49
CA LYS A 573 -11.27 35.35 -14.48
C LYS A 573 -9.90 34.93 -15.02
N VAL A 574 -9.64 33.63 -15.08
CA VAL A 574 -8.36 33.03 -15.49
C VAL A 574 -8.52 32.04 -16.66
N LYS A 575 -7.42 31.54 -17.22
CA LYS A 575 -7.42 30.57 -18.33
C LYS A 575 -7.96 29.20 -17.92
N GLY A 576 -7.75 28.81 -16.67
CA GLY A 576 -8.20 27.53 -16.12
C GLY A 576 -7.55 27.27 -14.75
N VAL A 577 -8.12 26.33 -14.00
CA VAL A 577 -7.66 26.00 -12.65
C VAL A 577 -7.47 24.49 -12.52
N THR A 578 -6.43 24.05 -11.82
CA THR A 578 -6.18 22.63 -11.47
C THR A 578 -5.97 22.50 -9.96
N VAL A 579 -6.82 21.70 -9.31
CA VAL A 579 -6.75 21.36 -7.89
C VAL A 579 -6.35 19.89 -7.76
N GLN A 580 -5.24 19.59 -7.10
CA GLN A 580 -4.71 18.23 -7.04
C GLN A 580 -4.09 17.87 -5.69
N HIS A 581 -4.42 16.67 -5.18
CA HIS A 581 -3.95 16.17 -3.89
C HIS A 581 -4.32 17.07 -2.70
N CYS A 582 -5.50 17.70 -2.78
CA CYS A 582 -6.01 18.63 -1.79
C CYS A 582 -7.06 17.97 -0.90
N GLN A 583 -7.14 18.37 0.36
CA GLN A 583 -8.11 17.87 1.34
C GLN A 583 -8.72 19.05 2.11
N HIS A 584 -10.04 19.03 2.37
CA HIS A 584 -10.74 20.14 3.07
C HIS A 584 -10.36 21.51 2.49
N THR A 585 -10.44 21.65 1.16
CA THR A 585 -9.97 22.85 0.45
C THR A 585 -11.15 23.54 -0.21
N LYS A 586 -11.30 24.83 0.09
CA LYS A 586 -12.30 25.72 -0.51
C LYS A 586 -11.63 26.56 -1.61
N LEU A 587 -12.29 26.73 -2.75
CA LEU A 587 -11.83 27.58 -3.86
C LEU A 587 -12.93 28.57 -4.26
N GLN A 588 -12.69 29.86 -4.05
CA GLN A 588 -13.47 30.95 -4.63
C GLN A 588 -12.83 31.41 -5.95
N LEU A 589 -13.60 31.34 -7.04
CA LEU A 589 -13.12 31.58 -8.40
C LEU A 589 -14.06 32.53 -9.14
N ALA A 590 -13.58 33.73 -9.44
CA ALA A 590 -14.35 34.71 -10.22
C ALA A 590 -14.76 34.15 -11.60
N GLY A 591 -13.92 33.31 -12.22
CA GLY A 591 -14.31 32.45 -13.34
C GLY A 591 -13.13 31.84 -14.10
N ALA A 592 -13.42 31.00 -15.09
CA ALA A 592 -12.45 30.42 -15.99
C ALA A 592 -12.86 30.53 -17.48
N ILE A 593 -11.88 30.61 -18.38
CA ILE A 593 -12.05 30.58 -19.84
C ILE A 593 -11.99 29.13 -20.36
N GLY A 594 -11.21 28.27 -19.71
CA GLY A 594 -11.11 26.84 -19.95
C GLY A 594 -11.51 26.02 -18.71
N PRO A 595 -11.22 24.72 -18.68
CA PRO A 595 -11.72 23.82 -17.64
C PRO A 595 -11.17 24.14 -16.25
N VAL A 596 -12.02 23.93 -15.25
CA VAL A 596 -11.61 23.71 -13.86
C VAL A 596 -11.42 22.20 -13.68
N ARG A 597 -10.27 21.77 -13.17
CA ARG A 597 -9.96 20.36 -12.92
C ARG A 597 -9.77 20.12 -11.43
N VAL A 598 -10.35 19.05 -10.90
CA VAL A 598 -10.14 18.55 -9.55
C VAL A 598 -9.75 17.08 -9.63
N SER A 599 -8.64 16.69 -9.03
CA SER A 599 -8.20 15.29 -9.07
C SER A 599 -7.49 14.82 -7.82
N ASP A 600 -7.76 13.58 -7.41
CA ASP A 600 -7.10 12.92 -6.29
C ASP A 600 -7.22 13.72 -4.98
N SER A 601 -8.41 14.24 -4.70
CA SER A 601 -8.70 15.23 -3.66
C SER A 601 -10.00 14.92 -2.91
N GLU A 602 -10.14 15.36 -1.66
CA GLU A 602 -11.26 14.98 -0.78
C GLU A 602 -11.88 16.20 -0.11
N ARG A 603 -13.21 16.20 0.08
CA ARG A 603 -13.97 17.28 0.77
C ARG A 603 -13.61 18.64 0.19
N GLN A 604 -13.93 18.83 -1.08
CA GLN A 604 -13.65 20.03 -1.85
C GLN A 604 -14.91 20.88 -2.00
N GLU A 605 -14.78 22.19 -1.86
CA GLU A 605 -15.88 23.15 -2.01
C GLU A 605 -15.45 24.23 -2.99
N MET A 606 -16.25 24.52 -4.02
CA MET A 606 -15.86 25.44 -5.09
C MET A 606 -16.98 26.43 -5.39
N LEU A 607 -16.70 27.72 -5.24
CA LEU A 607 -17.59 28.80 -5.68
C LEU A 607 -17.09 29.34 -7.02
N ILE A 608 -17.89 29.19 -8.08
CA ILE A 608 -17.63 29.76 -9.40
C ILE A 608 -18.62 30.90 -9.62
N GLU A 609 -18.12 32.14 -9.58
CA GLU A 609 -18.95 33.33 -9.47
C GLU A 609 -19.60 33.72 -10.81
N ALA A 610 -18.84 33.74 -11.91
CA ALA A 610 -19.37 34.13 -13.23
C ALA A 610 -19.59 32.95 -14.19
N SER A 611 -18.56 32.14 -14.45
CA SER A 611 -18.60 31.02 -15.42
C SER A 611 -17.31 30.22 -15.44
N ALA A 612 -17.42 28.92 -15.71
CA ALA A 612 -16.38 28.08 -16.32
C ALA A 612 -17.07 27.19 -17.38
N PRO A 613 -16.44 26.85 -18.52
CA PRO A 613 -17.11 25.99 -19.52
C PRO A 613 -17.35 24.58 -19.00
N SER A 614 -16.45 24.06 -18.17
CA SER A 614 -16.57 22.72 -17.60
C SER A 614 -15.81 22.54 -16.29
N VAL A 615 -16.34 21.69 -15.40
CA VAL A 615 -15.66 21.15 -14.22
C VAL A 615 -15.38 19.67 -14.43
N TYR A 616 -14.11 19.27 -14.40
CA TYR A 616 -13.68 17.89 -14.52
C TYR A 616 -13.19 17.36 -13.17
N ALA A 617 -13.94 16.44 -12.56
CA ALA A 617 -13.62 15.82 -11.29
C ALA A 617 -13.21 14.35 -11.47
N LYS A 618 -12.04 13.94 -10.96
CA LYS A 618 -11.51 12.57 -11.11
C LYS A 618 -10.88 12.04 -9.83
N ARG A 619 -11.38 10.93 -9.27
CA ARG A 619 -10.96 10.44 -7.93
C ARG A 619 -11.12 11.55 -6.90
N VAL A 620 -12.36 12.00 -6.74
CA VAL A 620 -12.76 13.03 -5.79
C VAL A 620 -13.91 12.51 -4.94
N THR A 621 -13.79 12.65 -3.62
CA THR A 621 -14.79 12.16 -2.64
C THR A 621 -15.30 13.34 -1.83
N GLY A 622 -16.58 13.69 -1.99
CA GLY A 622 -17.15 14.91 -1.44
C GLY A 622 -16.73 16.15 -2.24
N LEU A 623 -17.58 16.58 -3.16
CA LEU A 623 -17.38 17.78 -3.98
C LEU A 623 -18.65 18.63 -4.00
N VAL A 624 -18.60 19.83 -3.43
CA VAL A 624 -19.71 20.79 -3.51
C VAL A 624 -19.35 21.91 -4.48
N LEU A 625 -20.15 22.10 -5.52
CA LEU A 625 -19.99 23.13 -6.54
C LEU A 625 -21.08 24.18 -6.40
N HIS A 626 -20.71 25.44 -6.14
CA HIS A 626 -21.63 26.57 -6.11
C HIS A 626 -21.48 27.36 -7.42
N LEU A 627 -22.53 27.36 -8.25
CA LEU A 627 -22.60 28.05 -9.53
C LEU A 627 -23.51 29.28 -9.37
N ALA A 628 -22.91 30.43 -9.07
CA ALA A 628 -23.64 31.69 -8.88
C ALA A 628 -23.92 32.42 -10.22
N GLY A 629 -23.20 32.05 -11.28
CA GLY A 629 -23.29 32.63 -12.62
C GLY A 629 -24.00 31.73 -13.64
N SER A 630 -23.38 31.51 -14.81
CA SER A 630 -24.01 30.71 -15.88
C SER A 630 -24.18 29.24 -15.50
N HIS A 631 -25.37 28.70 -15.76
CA HIS A 631 -25.72 27.30 -15.58
C HIS A 631 -25.17 26.39 -16.68
N GLU A 632 -24.53 26.95 -17.73
CA GLU A 632 -23.96 26.25 -18.88
C GLU A 632 -22.60 25.57 -18.58
N THR A 633 -22.34 25.23 -17.31
CA THR A 633 -21.09 24.59 -16.88
C THR A 633 -21.19 23.07 -17.03
N GLU A 634 -20.47 22.45 -17.97
CA GLU A 634 -20.46 21.00 -18.13
C GLU A 634 -19.74 20.31 -16.95
N ILE A 635 -20.39 19.40 -16.24
CA ILE A 635 -19.79 18.69 -15.10
C ILE A 635 -19.49 17.25 -15.50
N ILE A 636 -18.21 16.88 -15.45
CA ILE A 636 -17.68 15.60 -15.92
C ILE A 636 -17.00 14.90 -14.73
N THR A 637 -17.54 13.75 -14.31
CA THR A 637 -17.04 12.96 -13.16
C THR A 637 -16.37 11.66 -13.62
N ALA A 638 -15.36 11.20 -12.88
CA ALA A 638 -14.67 9.93 -13.17
C ALA A 638 -14.10 9.29 -11.89
N LEU A 639 -14.69 8.19 -11.42
CA LEU A 639 -14.37 7.58 -10.11
C LEU A 639 -14.54 8.58 -8.95
N THR A 640 -15.64 9.33 -8.97
CA THR A 640 -15.91 10.45 -8.07
C THR A 640 -17.27 10.25 -7.41
N THR A 641 -17.36 10.50 -6.10
CA THR A 641 -18.57 10.29 -5.27
C THR A 641 -18.97 11.58 -4.57
N ASP A 642 -20.24 11.63 -4.13
CA ASP A 642 -20.77 12.65 -3.23
C ASP A 642 -20.62 14.08 -3.82
N VAL A 643 -21.17 14.26 -5.03
CA VAL A 643 -21.10 15.52 -5.78
C VAL A 643 -22.44 16.26 -5.76
N ASN A 644 -22.46 17.43 -5.13
CA ASN A 644 -23.63 18.30 -5.06
C ASN A 644 -23.36 19.62 -5.78
N VAL A 645 -24.37 20.15 -6.47
CA VAL A 645 -24.28 21.37 -7.27
C VAL A 645 -25.36 22.36 -6.84
N ASN A 646 -24.93 23.44 -6.20
CA ASN A 646 -25.78 24.54 -5.75
C ASN A 646 -25.88 25.60 -6.86
N VAL A 647 -27.06 25.75 -7.43
CA VAL A 647 -27.34 26.65 -8.57
C VAL A 647 -28.24 27.80 -8.12
N VAL A 648 -27.86 29.04 -8.42
CA VAL A 648 -28.64 30.24 -8.08
C VAL A 648 -29.70 30.51 -9.17
N VAL A 649 -30.95 30.13 -8.90
CA VAL A 649 -32.09 30.33 -9.80
C VAL A 649 -32.76 31.68 -9.51
N LYS A 650 -33.01 32.48 -10.56
CA LYS A 650 -33.76 33.74 -10.44
C LYS A 650 -35.26 33.46 -10.57
N MET A 651 -36.01 33.88 -9.56
CA MET A 651 -37.47 33.76 -9.51
C MET A 651 -38.16 34.90 -10.26
N ALA A 652 -39.47 34.74 -10.55
CA ALA A 652 -40.23 35.65 -11.40
C ALA A 652 -40.59 37.01 -10.75
N ASP A 653 -40.46 37.09 -9.43
CA ASP A 653 -40.55 38.29 -8.58
C ASP A 653 -39.23 39.08 -8.53
N GLY A 654 -38.11 38.44 -8.85
CA GLY A 654 -36.76 38.99 -8.82
C GLY A 654 -35.86 38.43 -7.70
N ASP A 655 -36.40 37.60 -6.81
CA ASP A 655 -35.64 36.95 -5.75
C ASP A 655 -34.72 35.82 -6.29
N GLN A 656 -33.79 35.37 -5.46
CA GLN A 656 -32.80 34.35 -5.80
C GLN A 656 -32.94 33.13 -4.88
N GLU A 657 -33.30 31.99 -5.46
CA GLU A 657 -33.34 30.68 -4.78
C GLU A 657 -32.03 29.94 -5.05
N VAL A 658 -31.38 29.41 -4.01
CA VAL A 658 -30.28 28.45 -4.18
C VAL A 658 -30.89 27.05 -4.22
N ARG A 659 -30.75 26.36 -5.35
CA ARG A 659 -31.21 24.98 -5.53
C ARG A 659 -30.03 24.02 -5.52
N GLU A 660 -30.02 23.09 -4.58
CA GLU A 660 -29.07 21.98 -4.56
C GLU A 660 -29.52 20.89 -5.55
N LEU A 661 -28.57 20.37 -6.33
CA LEU A 661 -28.73 19.29 -7.30
C LEU A 661 -27.63 18.25 -7.06
N ALA A 662 -27.97 17.11 -6.49
CA ALA A 662 -27.05 15.98 -6.37
C ALA A 662 -26.84 15.32 -7.74
N LEU A 663 -25.59 15.03 -8.11
CA LEU A 663 -25.30 14.21 -9.29
C LEU A 663 -25.56 12.73 -8.97
N PRO A 664 -26.11 11.93 -9.91
CA PRO A 664 -26.27 10.50 -9.73
C PRO A 664 -24.92 9.80 -9.48
N ALA A 665 -24.71 9.33 -8.24
CA ALA A 665 -23.54 8.54 -7.87
C ALA A 665 -23.59 7.10 -8.41
N GLN A 666 -24.80 6.60 -8.75
CA GLN A 666 -25.03 5.25 -9.26
C GLN A 666 -25.89 5.29 -10.53
N PHE A 667 -25.56 4.42 -11.48
CA PHE A 667 -26.34 4.17 -12.70
C PHE A 667 -26.74 2.70 -12.76
N ILE A 668 -28.01 2.41 -12.99
CA ILE A 668 -28.51 1.06 -13.26
C ILE A 668 -28.52 0.87 -14.77
N SER A 669 -27.72 -0.09 -15.25
CA SER A 669 -27.69 -0.51 -16.65
C SER A 669 -28.29 -1.89 -16.81
N THR A 670 -29.35 -1.99 -17.63
CA THR A 670 -30.05 -3.23 -17.95
C THR A 670 -29.96 -3.49 -19.45
N VAL A 671 -29.61 -4.71 -19.84
CA VAL A 671 -29.76 -5.16 -21.24
C VAL A 671 -31.22 -5.55 -21.46
N GLY A 672 -31.90 -4.87 -22.39
CA GLY A 672 -33.27 -5.13 -22.79
C GLY A 672 -33.37 -6.07 -24.00
N ASP A 673 -34.60 -6.31 -24.45
CA ASP A 673 -34.88 -7.14 -25.62
C ASP A 673 -34.17 -6.61 -26.89
N GLY A 674 -33.49 -7.51 -27.61
CA GLY A 674 -32.69 -7.15 -28.79
C GLY A 674 -31.30 -6.58 -28.48
N ASP A 675 -30.70 -6.98 -27.35
CA ASP A 675 -29.36 -6.60 -26.89
C ASP A 675 -29.17 -5.07 -26.66
N ALA A 676 -30.26 -4.34 -26.48
CA ALA A 676 -30.24 -2.90 -26.25
C ALA A 676 -29.80 -2.56 -24.82
N LEU A 677 -28.73 -1.79 -24.66
CA LEU A 677 -28.29 -1.32 -23.35
C LEU A 677 -29.11 -0.10 -22.90
N HIS A 678 -29.91 -0.26 -21.86
CA HIS A 678 -30.66 0.83 -21.21
C HIS A 678 -29.97 1.21 -19.90
N THR A 679 -29.35 2.39 -19.86
CA THR A 679 -28.78 2.97 -18.64
C THR A 679 -29.70 4.06 -18.10
N ARG A 680 -30.02 3.99 -16.82
CA ARG A 680 -30.73 5.04 -16.07
C ARG A 680 -29.96 5.44 -14.82
N GLU A 681 -30.09 6.69 -14.44
CA GLU A 681 -29.64 7.20 -13.15
C GLU A 681 -30.41 6.56 -11.97
N VAL A 682 -29.76 6.53 -10.80
CA VAL A 682 -30.38 6.27 -9.51
C VAL A 682 -30.54 7.61 -8.78
N THR A 683 -31.66 8.27 -9.05
CA THR A 683 -32.09 9.44 -8.27
C THR A 683 -32.61 8.97 -6.92
N TYR A 684 -31.82 9.13 -5.87
CA TYR A 684 -32.33 9.11 -4.51
C TYR A 684 -33.11 10.41 -4.29
N SER A 685 -34.43 10.33 -4.08
CA SER A 685 -35.22 11.46 -3.62
C SER A 685 -34.91 11.70 -2.14
N GLY A 686 -34.20 12.79 -1.84
CA GLY A 686 -34.15 13.37 -0.50
C GLY A 686 -35.46 14.07 -0.14
#